data_AF-A0A3N4HH92-F1
#
_entry.id   AF-A0A3N4HH92-F1
#
_cell.length_a   1.000
_cell.length_b   1.000
_cell.length_c   1.000
_cell.angle_alpha   90.00
_cell.angle_beta   90.00
_cell.angle_gamma   90.00
#
_symmetry.space_group_name_H-M   'P 1'
#
loop_
_entity.id
_entity.type
_entity.pdbx_description
1 polymer ?
#
loop_
_entity_poly.entity_id
_entity_poly.type
_entity_poly.pdbx_seq_one_letter_code
_entity_poly.pdbx_strand_id
1 'polypeptide(L)'
;MSSSPEASQSRDDKRRENKEKRIKEKREKSDIDIQETNSSSILSKRSVEKLYLEPGKKEFFKYFVTKDARRSPLINRNYWIRMEAIEQAVHFHLHRRVGERKKVVVNLGCGFDALPFQFLDEGLEDELFVDIDYPALMRKKAEIIKNTPEVNRLLGEVSYHDGPILVRSKNYIAIACDLSNIDELDRIFKAEKLDEEADFEFIAEVSLCYMEPEDADAVIKWAATFECATFILHDQIMPNSQWHPFAQVMLKFYEDAGTPIKMVLNRPTVPDQVHRFKDMGFTSIAASDLVTFWYDHISSSQKAFINSIEPFDEWEEFYLYCQHHFILHASIGLANAVELQPNHSNAGPGWYCTVPSKMPYCLNPVFDSDRSEGTATFFETKSLRRKFGASSSFQDYELYNGGCSESRENSTVLIKRDSLCLEAPVPTTIPSARMCHTITGIRDNQDLLLVGGRESPDKPLSDCWLRTRKGWKQVQNLPSGRYRHSAAWIDDKQVIVFGGRDGKNVLDEWLLWDTKGWVTLEPTMKVPARHSSQMVLTGPNRGLLISGLNDEGIILEDVWGWVVEGRRVLLQDWTAALTNSRIYRFGGQCATIQTDGKVDSYIVGGICKNSTSTLLDELMIIETDIISIRRLQLKPEHHANNIPVGMTLSGHDGELVISGGGAFCANFGHYWNDGFWVISRNELEYQSEVWRAYIEAPEPKERFETKKLIPDGSTAEFGKKNKIRGVSEFEDFLVPEMDDPASKGKKSDGVKEEELPQDIQKPDSVNSETVAPKPIGRVHIKSAEDFAKVMAKGKPVLLSGVSIGDCVEKWTPEYLVDKVGGDREVIIHRAQPDVEHMNFVTKNFKYEKIPFKDFINSAFGTTSPESTSSGIYLRSVSSISANSKPAVLATDFPTIASDFTLPSSVNVVTESAHSSPLRISSANVGMWLHFDVMANILCHVRGQKRFRLYPPTDVLHLSIPPGSSSSTIENIFDTNIPGTNPYELIMEPGDVLYIPECWPHAALPLTPCVAVNVFFRNLGDAYAHGKDVYGNRDIAAYENGRRAVQKVKKDLDKVPVKVRKFYLERLAQELLEMAKNEAEEEDAEEELEVGMDGLSLEELPEGAEELPEGVNLEDLDISGMGAWEIRMRQ
;
A
#
# COMPACT_ATOMS: atom_id res chain seq x y z
N MET A 1 -55.40 -7.39 33.41
CA MET A 1 -55.19 -8.41 32.36
C MET A 1 -53.95 -9.20 32.74
N SER A 2 -54.14 -10.43 33.20
CA SER A 2 -53.05 -11.34 33.57
C SER A 2 -52.44 -11.93 32.29
N SER A 3 -51.23 -11.51 31.91
CA SER A 3 -50.44 -12.24 30.91
C SER A 3 -50.03 -13.58 31.51
N SER A 4 -50.43 -14.69 30.87
CA SER A 4 -50.14 -16.04 31.37
C SER A 4 -48.62 -16.31 31.37
N PRO A 5 -48.10 -17.10 32.32
CA PRO A 5 -46.68 -17.49 32.38
C PRO A 5 -46.16 -18.19 31.12
N GLU A 6 -47.05 -18.81 30.34
CA GLU A 6 -46.70 -19.51 29.08
C GLU A 6 -46.25 -18.56 27.96
N ALA A 7 -46.71 -17.29 27.98
CA ALA A 7 -46.36 -16.32 26.94
C ALA A 7 -44.96 -15.70 27.11
N SER A 8 -44.44 -15.59 28.35
CA SER A 8 -43.07 -15.12 28.59
C SER A 8 -42.04 -16.21 28.29
N GLN A 9 -42.36 -17.47 28.64
CA GLN A 9 -41.48 -18.60 28.40
C GLN A 9 -41.25 -18.85 26.90
N SER A 10 -42.30 -18.78 26.07
CA SER A 10 -42.14 -18.93 24.60
C SER A 10 -41.37 -17.78 23.92
N ARG A 11 -41.32 -16.59 24.53
CA ARG A 11 -40.55 -15.45 24.01
C ARG A 11 -39.05 -15.60 24.32
N ASP A 12 -38.72 -16.12 25.50
CA ASP A 12 -37.34 -16.40 25.88
C ASP A 12 -36.77 -17.61 25.12
N ASP A 13 -37.59 -18.63 24.88
CA ASP A 13 -37.20 -19.77 24.04
C ASP A 13 -36.95 -19.34 22.57
N LYS A 14 -37.82 -18.51 22.00
CA LYS A 14 -37.57 -17.92 20.66
C LYS A 14 -36.33 -17.02 20.61
N ARG A 15 -36.01 -16.31 21.69
CA ARG A 15 -34.77 -15.50 21.78
C ARG A 15 -33.53 -16.39 21.85
N ARG A 16 -33.59 -17.52 22.56
CA ARG A 16 -32.52 -18.52 22.61
C ARG A 16 -32.33 -19.19 21.25
N GLU A 17 -33.41 -19.67 20.62
CA GLU A 17 -33.36 -20.25 19.27
C GLU A 17 -32.81 -19.27 18.23
N ASN A 18 -33.23 -18.00 18.25
CA ASN A 18 -32.69 -16.98 17.35
C ASN A 18 -31.21 -16.67 17.64
N LYS A 19 -30.77 -16.71 18.90
CA LYS A 19 -29.37 -16.53 19.28
C LYS A 19 -28.52 -17.72 18.80
N GLU A 20 -28.99 -18.95 19.02
CA GLU A 20 -28.34 -20.17 18.55
C GLU A 20 -28.26 -20.23 17.02
N LYS A 21 -29.34 -19.84 16.33
CA LYS A 21 -29.37 -19.74 14.87
C LYS A 21 -28.35 -18.72 14.35
N ARG A 22 -28.28 -17.53 14.95
CA ARG A 22 -27.27 -16.50 14.60
C ARG A 22 -25.84 -16.97 14.88
N ILE A 23 -25.60 -17.68 15.97
CA ILE A 23 -24.28 -18.26 16.29
C ILE A 23 -23.91 -19.30 15.22
N LYS A 24 -24.85 -20.16 14.84
CA LYS A 24 -24.65 -21.17 13.81
C LYS A 24 -24.36 -20.55 12.43
N GLU A 25 -25.16 -19.57 12.00
CA GLU A 25 -24.94 -18.85 10.73
C GLU A 25 -23.60 -18.11 10.73
N LYS A 26 -23.19 -17.52 11.85
CA LYS A 26 -21.88 -16.85 12.00
C LYS A 26 -20.73 -17.87 11.89
N ARG A 27 -20.88 -19.05 12.49
CA ARG A 27 -19.90 -20.15 12.39
C ARG A 27 -19.79 -20.68 10.96
N GLU A 28 -20.92 -20.96 10.31
CA GLU A 28 -20.95 -21.42 8.91
C GLU A 28 -20.29 -20.42 7.95
N LYS A 29 -20.51 -19.12 8.14
CA LYS A 29 -19.82 -18.07 7.38
C LYS A 29 -18.30 -18.08 7.63
N SER A 30 -17.90 -18.14 8.91
CA SER A 30 -16.49 -18.24 9.30
C SER A 30 -15.80 -19.45 8.66
N ASP A 31 -16.46 -20.61 8.65
CA ASP A 31 -15.93 -21.84 8.05
C ASP A 31 -15.73 -21.70 6.53
N ILE A 32 -16.62 -20.96 5.85
CA ILE A 32 -16.49 -20.66 4.41
C ILE A 32 -15.30 -19.73 4.16
N ASP A 33 -15.16 -18.67 4.95
CA ASP A 33 -14.07 -17.71 4.81
C ASP A 33 -12.71 -18.37 5.08
N ILE A 34 -12.63 -19.25 6.10
CA ILE A 34 -11.44 -20.10 6.38
C ILE A 34 -11.11 -20.99 5.17
N GLN A 35 -12.10 -21.65 4.57
CA GLN A 35 -11.88 -22.50 3.39
C GLN A 35 -11.37 -21.73 2.16
N GLU A 36 -11.69 -20.43 2.02
CA GLU A 36 -11.18 -19.60 0.93
C GLU A 36 -9.70 -19.21 1.10
N THR A 37 -9.15 -19.26 2.33
CA THR A 37 -7.71 -19.03 2.57
C THR A 37 -6.83 -20.03 1.82
N ASN A 38 -7.32 -21.27 1.64
CA ASN A 38 -6.68 -22.32 0.86
C ASN A 38 -6.39 -21.85 -0.59
N SER A 39 -7.35 -21.19 -1.25
CA SER A 39 -7.17 -20.71 -2.63
C SER A 39 -5.99 -19.75 -2.77
N SER A 40 -5.77 -18.89 -1.76
CA SER A 40 -4.66 -17.91 -1.75
C SER A 40 -3.30 -18.58 -1.48
N SER A 41 -3.27 -19.51 -0.52
CA SER A 41 -2.07 -20.26 -0.13
C SER A 41 -1.57 -21.13 -1.30
N ILE A 42 -2.45 -21.93 -1.90
CA ILE A 42 -2.07 -22.84 -2.99
C ILE A 42 -1.66 -22.08 -4.25
N LEU A 43 -2.26 -20.91 -4.52
CA LEU A 43 -1.81 -20.04 -5.61
C LEU A 43 -0.37 -19.54 -5.39
N SER A 44 0.02 -19.29 -4.14
CA SER A 44 1.38 -18.88 -3.79
C SER A 44 2.37 -20.05 -3.84
N LYS A 45 1.99 -21.24 -3.34
CA LYS A 45 2.76 -22.49 -3.54
C LYS A 45 2.96 -22.82 -5.02
N ARG A 46 1.93 -22.61 -5.87
CA ARG A 46 2.04 -22.77 -7.34
C ARG A 46 3.02 -21.78 -7.98
N SER A 47 3.06 -20.54 -7.49
CA SER A 47 4.05 -19.55 -7.96
C SER A 47 5.47 -19.98 -7.62
N VAL A 48 5.69 -20.53 -6.42
CA VAL A 48 6.98 -21.11 -6.01
C VAL A 48 7.34 -22.30 -6.88
N GLU A 49 6.44 -23.27 -7.06
CA GLU A 49 6.67 -24.46 -7.90
C GLU A 49 7.06 -24.09 -9.34
N LYS A 50 6.52 -22.99 -9.90
CA LYS A 50 6.90 -22.56 -11.25
C LYS A 50 8.32 -22.01 -11.36
N LEU A 51 8.85 -21.43 -10.29
CA LEU A 51 10.08 -20.63 -10.32
C LEU A 51 11.25 -21.28 -9.59
N TYR A 52 10.97 -21.96 -8.47
CA TYR A 52 11.94 -22.49 -7.52
C TYR A 52 12.00 -24.02 -7.50
N LEU A 53 11.24 -24.71 -8.36
CA LEU A 53 11.29 -26.16 -8.43
C LEU A 53 12.66 -26.63 -8.92
N GLU A 54 13.27 -27.54 -8.18
CA GLU A 54 14.56 -28.10 -8.52
C GLU A 54 14.51 -28.89 -9.84
N PRO A 55 15.59 -28.87 -10.63
CA PRO A 55 15.66 -29.66 -11.86
C PRO A 55 15.40 -31.14 -11.61
N GLY A 56 14.41 -31.71 -12.29
CA GLY A 56 14.05 -33.13 -12.21
C GLY A 56 12.84 -33.44 -11.33
N LYS A 57 12.40 -32.52 -10.46
CA LYS A 57 11.13 -32.66 -9.73
C LYS A 57 9.94 -32.35 -10.66
N LYS A 58 8.79 -32.97 -10.39
CA LYS A 58 7.53 -32.75 -11.14
C LYS A 58 6.65 -31.71 -10.47
N GLU A 59 5.84 -31.04 -11.28
CA GLU A 59 4.82 -30.11 -10.81
C GLU A 59 3.52 -30.85 -10.43
N PHE A 60 2.99 -30.57 -9.25
CA PHE A 60 1.74 -31.09 -8.73
C PHE A 60 0.72 -30.01 -8.35
N PHE A 61 1.15 -28.83 -7.88
CA PHE A 61 0.20 -27.76 -7.51
C PHE A 61 -0.64 -27.29 -8.71
N LYS A 62 -0.15 -27.49 -9.94
CA LYS A 62 -0.89 -27.19 -11.18
C LYS A 62 -2.23 -27.92 -11.33
N TYR A 63 -2.40 -29.07 -10.70
CA TYR A 63 -3.65 -29.84 -10.77
C TYR A 63 -4.71 -29.26 -9.84
N PHE A 64 -4.29 -28.58 -8.77
CA PHE A 64 -5.17 -28.04 -7.74
C PHE A 64 -5.49 -26.56 -7.95
N VAL A 65 -4.69 -25.83 -8.74
CA VAL A 65 -4.93 -24.43 -9.08
C VAL A 65 -4.71 -24.20 -10.58
N THR A 66 -5.78 -23.80 -11.26
CA THR A 66 -5.79 -23.55 -12.72
C THR A 66 -5.32 -22.15 -13.10
N LYS A 67 -5.22 -21.23 -12.13
CA LYS A 67 -4.76 -19.86 -12.38
C LYS A 67 -3.25 -19.78 -12.35
N ASP A 68 -2.68 -19.40 -13.47
CA ASP A 68 -1.28 -19.00 -13.57
C ASP A 68 -1.13 -17.56 -13.08
N ALA A 69 -0.79 -17.38 -11.79
CA ALA A 69 -0.42 -16.08 -11.24
C ALA A 69 0.98 -16.12 -10.63
N ARG A 70 1.84 -15.19 -11.04
CA ARG A 70 3.15 -14.96 -10.42
C ARG A 70 2.99 -14.05 -9.21
N ARG A 71 3.64 -14.38 -8.09
CA ARG A 71 3.77 -13.52 -6.91
C ARG A 71 5.06 -12.69 -6.94
N SER A 72 5.16 -11.69 -6.08
CA SER A 72 6.39 -10.90 -5.91
C SER A 72 7.52 -11.80 -5.37
N PRO A 73 8.80 -11.41 -5.61
CA PRO A 73 9.95 -12.14 -5.06
C PRO A 73 9.86 -12.40 -3.55
N LEU A 74 9.42 -11.41 -2.78
CA LEU A 74 9.18 -11.55 -1.34
C LEU A 74 8.16 -12.64 -1.00
N ILE A 75 6.99 -12.63 -1.64
CA ILE A 75 5.95 -13.64 -1.37
C ILE A 75 6.45 -15.04 -1.79
N ASN A 76 7.14 -15.16 -2.93
CA ASN A 76 7.70 -16.45 -3.34
C ASN A 76 8.71 -16.96 -2.30
N ARG A 77 9.62 -16.12 -1.80
CA ARG A 77 10.62 -16.51 -0.81
C ARG A 77 10.00 -16.89 0.54
N ASN A 78 8.97 -16.15 0.98
CA ASN A 78 8.19 -16.48 2.18
C ASN A 78 7.51 -17.86 2.06
N TYR A 79 6.89 -18.15 0.91
CA TYR A 79 6.26 -19.45 0.68
C TYR A 79 7.29 -20.57 0.45
N TRP A 80 8.44 -20.27 -0.16
CA TRP A 80 9.52 -21.24 -0.33
C TRP A 80 10.04 -21.72 1.03
N ILE A 81 10.39 -20.81 1.95
CA ILE A 81 10.89 -21.23 3.28
C ILE A 81 9.83 -21.97 4.10
N ARG A 82 8.56 -21.57 3.97
CA ARG A 82 7.42 -22.27 4.57
C ARG A 82 7.29 -23.70 4.05
N MET A 83 7.37 -23.91 2.74
CA MET A 83 7.31 -25.24 2.12
C MET A 83 8.54 -26.08 2.50
N GLU A 84 9.74 -25.51 2.39
CA GLU A 84 11.00 -26.17 2.71
C GLU A 84 11.03 -26.65 4.18
N ALA A 85 10.51 -25.86 5.12
CA ALA A 85 10.45 -26.25 6.53
C ALA A 85 9.60 -27.52 6.75
N ILE A 86 8.46 -27.63 6.06
CA ILE A 86 7.60 -28.82 6.12
C ILE A 86 8.24 -29.99 5.36
N GLU A 87 8.76 -29.76 4.15
CA GLU A 87 9.41 -30.81 3.34
C GLU A 87 10.60 -31.43 4.08
N GLN A 88 11.45 -30.64 4.74
CA GLN A 88 12.56 -31.16 5.54
C GLN A 88 12.11 -31.99 6.75
N ALA A 89 10.99 -31.63 7.38
CA ALA A 89 10.44 -32.38 8.51
C ALA A 89 9.93 -33.76 8.05
N VAL A 90 9.17 -33.78 6.93
CA VAL A 90 8.67 -35.03 6.34
C VAL A 90 9.81 -35.91 5.85
N HIS A 91 10.79 -35.35 5.14
CA HIS A 91 12.00 -36.11 4.76
C HIS A 91 12.67 -36.72 5.99
N PHE A 92 12.83 -35.95 7.07
CA PHE A 92 13.43 -36.46 8.30
C PHE A 92 12.65 -37.64 8.88
N HIS A 93 11.32 -37.56 8.96
CA HIS A 93 10.48 -38.65 9.47
C HIS A 93 10.51 -39.91 8.60
N LEU A 94 10.44 -39.76 7.28
CA LEU A 94 10.47 -40.90 6.37
C LEU A 94 11.83 -41.63 6.42
N HIS A 95 12.92 -40.91 6.67
CA HIS A 95 14.27 -41.47 6.72
C HIS A 95 14.74 -41.90 8.12
N ARG A 96 13.95 -41.69 9.17
CA ARG A 96 14.32 -42.10 10.53
C ARG A 96 13.85 -43.53 10.84
N ARG A 97 14.59 -44.26 11.67
CA ARG A 97 14.18 -45.59 12.16
C ARG A 97 13.64 -45.51 13.57
N VAL A 98 12.47 -46.13 13.75
CA VAL A 98 11.81 -46.35 15.06
C VAL A 98 11.25 -47.77 15.04
N GLY A 99 12.10 -48.76 15.32
CA GLY A 99 11.75 -50.18 15.17
C GLY A 99 11.38 -50.57 13.73
N GLU A 100 10.49 -51.56 13.58
CA GLU A 100 9.92 -52.03 12.30
C GLU A 100 8.55 -51.39 11.99
N ARG A 101 8.25 -50.23 12.62
CA ARG A 101 6.94 -49.59 12.51
C ARG A 101 6.73 -48.93 11.15
N LYS A 102 5.52 -49.05 10.62
CA LYS A 102 5.07 -48.33 9.42
C LYS A 102 5.10 -46.82 9.67
N LYS A 103 5.46 -46.02 8.66
CA LYS A 103 5.42 -44.55 8.73
C LYS A 103 4.07 -44.03 8.26
N VAL A 104 3.51 -43.07 9.01
CA VAL A 104 2.23 -42.43 8.68
C VAL A 104 2.37 -40.93 8.83
N VAL A 105 2.17 -40.19 7.74
CA VAL A 105 2.15 -38.73 7.72
C VAL A 105 0.69 -38.26 7.65
N VAL A 106 0.26 -37.50 8.65
CA VAL A 106 -1.11 -37.01 8.81
C VAL A 106 -1.12 -35.48 8.65
N ASN A 107 -1.68 -34.99 7.55
CA ASN A 107 -1.76 -33.56 7.26
C ASN A 107 -3.11 -33.00 7.72
N LEU A 108 -3.08 -32.19 8.78
CA LEU A 108 -4.24 -31.62 9.47
C LEU A 108 -4.56 -30.23 8.92
N GLY A 109 -5.72 -30.10 8.26
CA GLY A 109 -6.06 -28.89 7.50
C GLY A 109 -5.27 -28.84 6.20
N CYS A 110 -5.21 -29.97 5.49
CA CYS A 110 -4.33 -30.16 4.34
C CYS A 110 -4.66 -29.29 3.13
N GLY A 111 -5.85 -28.66 3.08
CA GLY A 111 -6.31 -27.90 1.93
C GLY A 111 -6.13 -28.67 0.61
N PHE A 112 -5.62 -27.99 -0.42
CA PHE A 112 -5.15 -28.64 -1.64
C PHE A 112 -3.64 -28.82 -1.70
N ASP A 113 -3.00 -29.06 -0.55
CA ASP A 113 -1.58 -29.39 -0.54
C ASP A 113 -1.30 -30.63 -1.41
N ALA A 114 -0.20 -30.56 -2.14
CA ALA A 114 0.28 -31.59 -3.05
C ALA A 114 1.42 -32.43 -2.45
N LEU A 115 1.83 -32.13 -1.21
CA LEU A 115 2.90 -32.81 -0.48
C LEU A 115 2.88 -34.35 -0.61
N PRO A 116 1.74 -35.05 -0.42
CA PRO A 116 1.72 -36.52 -0.55
C PRO A 116 2.17 -36.99 -1.93
N PHE A 117 1.75 -36.30 -3.00
CA PHE A 117 2.05 -36.72 -4.37
C PHE A 117 3.49 -36.41 -4.77
N GLN A 118 4.07 -35.33 -4.22
CA GLN A 118 5.49 -35.02 -4.41
C GLN A 118 6.36 -36.15 -3.86
N PHE A 119 6.09 -36.59 -2.63
CA PHE A 119 6.84 -37.66 -1.97
C PHE A 119 6.59 -39.05 -2.58
N LEU A 120 5.36 -39.36 -3.01
CA LEU A 120 5.08 -40.62 -3.70
C LEU A 120 5.81 -40.71 -5.05
N ASP A 121 6.07 -39.59 -5.73
CA ASP A 121 6.86 -39.57 -6.97
C ASP A 121 8.35 -39.88 -6.74
N GLU A 122 8.85 -39.72 -5.51
CA GLU A 122 10.22 -40.06 -5.13
C GLU A 122 10.45 -41.57 -4.94
N GLY A 123 9.38 -42.39 -5.00
CA GLY A 123 9.47 -43.84 -4.98
C GLY A 123 9.30 -44.47 -3.59
N LEU A 124 8.53 -43.84 -2.70
CA LEU A 124 8.13 -44.43 -1.42
C LEU A 124 7.26 -45.67 -1.61
N GLU A 125 7.51 -46.73 -0.84
CA GLU A 125 6.88 -48.04 -1.04
C GLU A 125 5.81 -48.36 0.01
N ASP A 126 6.09 -48.15 1.30
CA ASP A 126 5.28 -48.67 2.40
C ASP A 126 4.70 -47.59 3.33
N GLU A 127 4.99 -46.33 3.06
CA GLU A 127 4.56 -45.18 3.85
C GLU A 127 3.13 -44.75 3.48
N LEU A 128 2.39 -44.24 4.46
CA LEU A 128 0.99 -43.82 4.29
C LEU A 128 0.84 -42.33 4.55
N PHE A 129 0.26 -41.61 3.60
CA PHE A 129 -0.19 -40.23 3.77
C PHE A 129 -1.69 -40.17 4.06
N VAL A 130 -2.09 -39.36 5.04
CA VAL A 130 -3.48 -39.15 5.45
C VAL A 130 -3.75 -37.65 5.41
N ASP A 131 -4.59 -37.22 4.47
CA ASP A 131 -5.02 -35.83 4.35
C ASP A 131 -6.38 -35.62 5.02
N ILE A 132 -6.49 -34.62 5.90
CA ILE A 132 -7.71 -34.30 6.63
C ILE A 132 -8.04 -32.81 6.45
N ASP A 133 -9.28 -32.51 6.08
CA ASP A 133 -9.82 -31.14 6.04
C ASP A 133 -11.36 -31.18 6.08
N TYR A 134 -11.99 -30.01 6.09
CA TYR A 134 -13.43 -29.85 6.07
C TYR A 134 -14.08 -30.66 4.93
N PRO A 135 -15.25 -31.27 5.19
CA PRO A 135 -15.90 -32.15 4.21
C PRO A 135 -16.17 -31.51 2.84
N ALA A 136 -16.45 -30.20 2.79
CA ALA A 136 -16.68 -29.50 1.53
C ALA A 136 -15.40 -29.35 0.69
N LEU A 137 -14.26 -29.07 1.35
CA LEU A 137 -12.97 -28.90 0.68
C LEU A 137 -12.40 -30.26 0.23
N MET A 138 -12.49 -31.28 1.09
CA MET A 138 -11.98 -32.62 0.77
C MET A 138 -12.73 -33.29 -0.36
N ARG A 139 -14.05 -33.06 -0.51
CA ARG A 139 -14.80 -33.55 -1.69
C ARG A 139 -14.28 -32.94 -2.99
N LYS A 140 -13.95 -31.65 -3.00
CA LYS A 140 -13.32 -31.00 -4.16
C LYS A 140 -11.94 -31.59 -4.44
N LYS A 141 -11.12 -31.81 -3.41
CA LYS A 141 -9.79 -32.44 -3.55
C LYS A 141 -9.92 -33.85 -4.14
N ALA A 142 -10.84 -34.66 -3.62
CA ALA A 142 -11.11 -36.02 -4.11
C ALA A 142 -11.58 -36.03 -5.57
N GLU A 143 -12.43 -35.06 -5.97
CA GLU A 143 -12.86 -34.90 -7.36
C GLU A 143 -11.69 -34.53 -8.29
N ILE A 144 -10.81 -33.62 -7.87
CA ILE A 144 -9.60 -33.25 -8.63
C ILE A 144 -8.69 -34.47 -8.78
N ILE A 145 -8.43 -35.21 -7.69
CA ILE A 145 -7.62 -36.44 -7.71
C ILE A 145 -8.24 -37.44 -8.69
N LYS A 146 -9.54 -37.72 -8.58
CA LYS A 146 -10.28 -38.64 -9.45
C LYS A 146 -10.15 -38.29 -10.94
N ASN A 147 -10.15 -37.00 -11.25
CA ASN A 147 -10.09 -36.50 -12.63
C ASN A 147 -8.66 -36.27 -13.13
N THR A 148 -7.61 -36.60 -12.36
CA THR A 148 -6.21 -36.38 -12.73
C THR A 148 -5.46 -37.72 -12.91
N PRO A 149 -5.26 -38.19 -14.15
CA PRO A 149 -4.62 -39.48 -14.42
C PRO A 149 -3.19 -39.60 -13.90
N GLU A 150 -2.43 -38.52 -13.88
CA GLU A 150 -1.06 -38.45 -13.35
C GLU A 150 -1.03 -38.78 -11.86
N VAL A 151 -1.94 -38.22 -11.08
CA VAL A 151 -2.06 -38.48 -9.65
C VAL A 151 -2.57 -39.90 -9.40
N ASN A 152 -3.59 -40.36 -10.14
CA ASN A 152 -4.10 -41.74 -10.00
C ASN A 152 -3.00 -42.79 -10.25
N ARG A 153 -2.09 -42.54 -11.20
CA ARG A 153 -0.97 -43.45 -11.47
C ARG A 153 -0.02 -43.61 -10.29
N LEU A 154 0.20 -42.55 -9.51
CA LEU A 154 1.01 -42.61 -8.29
C LEU A 154 0.31 -43.40 -7.18
N LEU A 155 -1.02 -43.31 -7.11
CA LEU A 155 -1.82 -43.99 -6.09
C LEU A 155 -2.03 -45.49 -6.37
N GLY A 156 -1.84 -45.94 -7.61
CA GLY A 156 -2.04 -47.35 -8.00
C GLY A 156 -3.50 -47.77 -7.89
N GLU A 157 -3.79 -48.80 -7.11
CA GLU A 157 -5.16 -49.26 -6.85
C GLU A 157 -5.88 -48.29 -5.90
N VAL A 158 -6.69 -47.41 -6.49
CA VAL A 158 -7.43 -46.36 -5.77
C VAL A 158 -8.94 -46.58 -5.82
N SER A 159 -9.60 -46.34 -4.69
CA SER A 159 -11.05 -46.40 -4.52
C SER A 159 -11.60 -45.06 -4.01
N TYR A 160 -12.84 -44.75 -4.40
CA TYR A 160 -13.53 -43.50 -4.07
C TYR A 160 -14.86 -43.80 -3.40
N HIS A 161 -15.18 -43.09 -2.31
CA HIS A 161 -16.39 -43.33 -1.52
C HIS A 161 -17.07 -42.00 -1.12
N ASP A 162 -18.34 -42.08 -0.73
CA ASP A 162 -19.15 -40.91 -0.32
C ASP A 162 -19.18 -40.68 1.21
N GLY A 163 -18.49 -41.53 1.97
CA GLY A 163 -18.42 -41.49 3.43
C GLY A 163 -17.37 -40.51 3.98
N PRO A 164 -16.95 -40.65 5.26
CA PRO A 164 -15.87 -39.83 5.82
C PRO A 164 -14.52 -40.09 5.14
N ILE A 165 -14.31 -41.28 4.58
CA ILE A 165 -13.16 -41.59 3.74
C ILE A 165 -13.54 -41.38 2.28
N LEU A 166 -12.91 -40.43 1.60
CA LEU A 166 -13.26 -40.06 0.22
C LEU A 166 -12.37 -40.74 -0.83
N VAL A 167 -11.08 -40.89 -0.52
CA VAL A 167 -10.09 -41.55 -1.39
C VAL A 167 -9.32 -42.55 -0.54
N ARG A 168 -9.08 -43.74 -1.10
CA ARG A 168 -8.25 -44.77 -0.46
C ARG A 168 -7.40 -45.49 -1.48
N SER A 169 -6.11 -45.60 -1.17
CA SER A 169 -5.11 -46.43 -1.85
C SER A 169 -4.15 -47.06 -0.83
N LYS A 170 -3.12 -47.78 -1.29
CA LYS A 170 -2.07 -48.36 -0.41
C LYS A 170 -1.36 -47.28 0.41
N ASN A 171 -1.03 -46.15 -0.21
CA ASN A 171 -0.15 -45.12 0.34
C ASN A 171 -0.83 -43.76 0.58
N TYR A 172 -2.13 -43.63 0.32
CA TYR A 172 -2.88 -42.38 0.51
C TYR A 172 -4.33 -42.59 0.95
N ILE A 173 -4.76 -41.82 1.95
CA ILE A 173 -6.14 -41.71 2.42
C ILE A 173 -6.55 -40.24 2.50
N ALA A 174 -7.73 -39.90 1.99
CA ALA A 174 -8.35 -38.58 2.14
C ALA A 174 -9.59 -38.66 3.06
N ILE A 175 -9.57 -37.91 4.16
CA ILE A 175 -10.61 -37.91 5.19
C ILE A 175 -11.33 -36.55 5.21
N ALA A 176 -12.65 -36.59 5.15
CA ALA A 176 -13.54 -35.44 5.33
C ALA A 176 -13.97 -35.33 6.80
N CYS A 177 -13.35 -34.42 7.56
CA CYS A 177 -13.64 -34.23 8.98
C CYS A 177 -13.41 -32.77 9.41
N ASP A 178 -14.30 -32.23 10.24
CA ASP A 178 -14.05 -30.97 10.95
C ASP A 178 -13.11 -31.27 12.15
N LEU A 179 -11.95 -30.61 12.20
CA LEU A 179 -10.95 -30.84 13.24
C LEU A 179 -11.40 -30.38 14.64
N SER A 180 -12.42 -29.52 14.74
CA SER A 180 -13.05 -29.17 16.02
C SER A 180 -13.85 -30.34 16.60
N ASN A 181 -14.24 -31.34 15.79
CA ASN A 181 -14.94 -32.53 16.25
C ASN A 181 -13.97 -33.71 16.45
N ILE A 182 -13.13 -33.59 17.48
CA ILE A 182 -12.06 -34.56 17.73
C ILE A 182 -12.57 -35.99 18.01
N ASP A 183 -13.77 -36.12 18.59
CA ASP A 183 -14.43 -37.42 18.83
C ASP A 183 -14.86 -38.12 17.53
N GLU A 184 -15.20 -37.35 16.49
CA GLU A 184 -15.47 -37.92 15.17
C GLU A 184 -14.19 -38.37 14.47
N LEU A 185 -13.14 -37.55 14.54
CA LEU A 185 -11.84 -37.91 13.98
C LEU A 185 -11.28 -39.19 14.61
N ASP A 186 -11.30 -39.29 15.94
CA ASP A 186 -10.87 -40.47 16.69
C ASP A 186 -11.69 -41.72 16.32
N ARG A 187 -13.01 -41.59 16.17
CA ARG A 187 -13.88 -42.67 15.70
C ARG A 187 -13.51 -43.14 14.30
N ILE A 188 -13.21 -42.23 13.38
CA ILE A 188 -12.77 -42.55 12.02
C ILE A 188 -11.44 -43.31 12.07
N PHE A 189 -10.45 -42.81 12.82
CA PHE A 189 -9.15 -43.46 12.96
C PHE A 189 -9.28 -44.90 13.47
N LYS A 190 -10.06 -45.11 14.54
CA LYS A 190 -10.33 -46.45 15.10
C LYS A 190 -11.07 -47.37 14.15
N ALA A 191 -12.10 -46.85 13.45
CA ALA A 191 -12.85 -47.64 12.49
C ALA A 191 -11.98 -48.10 11.31
N GLU A 192 -11.02 -47.25 10.92
CA GLU A 192 -10.09 -47.51 9.83
C GLU A 192 -8.79 -48.17 10.25
N LYS A 193 -8.64 -48.47 11.55
CA LYS A 193 -7.43 -49.06 12.16
C LYS A 193 -6.17 -48.25 11.85
N LEU A 194 -6.33 -46.93 11.78
CA LEU A 194 -5.24 -45.99 11.59
C LEU A 194 -4.53 -45.65 12.90
N ASP A 195 -5.00 -46.19 14.03
CA ASP A 195 -4.42 -46.07 15.37
C ASP A 195 -3.56 -47.28 15.78
N GLU A 196 -3.32 -48.22 14.86
CA GLU A 196 -2.42 -49.37 15.06
C GLU A 196 -0.94 -48.93 15.22
N GLU A 197 -0.08 -49.87 15.63
CA GLU A 197 1.33 -49.62 15.99
C GLU A 197 2.17 -49.10 14.81
N ALA A 198 2.21 -47.77 14.67
CA ALA A 198 2.95 -47.04 13.63
C ALA A 198 3.75 -45.86 14.22
N ASP A 199 4.64 -45.30 13.42
CA ASP A 199 5.34 -44.05 13.69
C ASP A 199 4.60 -42.91 12.97
N PHE A 200 3.97 -42.02 13.72
CA PHE A 200 3.14 -40.94 13.19
C PHE A 200 3.89 -39.61 13.13
N GLU A 201 3.72 -38.88 12.04
CA GLU A 201 3.98 -37.44 11.95
C GLU A 201 2.69 -36.69 11.63
N PHE A 202 2.24 -35.86 12.56
CA PHE A 202 1.13 -34.93 12.36
C PHE A 202 1.68 -33.58 11.91
N ILE A 203 1.10 -33.01 10.87
CA ILE A 203 1.49 -31.71 10.32
C ILE A 203 0.29 -30.77 10.43
N ALA A 204 0.52 -29.59 10.99
CA ALA A 204 -0.41 -28.48 10.94
C ALA A 204 0.31 -27.25 10.37
N GLU A 205 0.03 -26.91 9.11
CA GLU A 205 0.69 -25.83 8.39
C GLU A 205 -0.28 -24.66 8.16
N VAL A 206 -0.32 -23.70 9.08
CA VAL A 206 -1.26 -22.56 9.06
C VAL A 206 -2.70 -23.04 8.96
N SER A 207 -3.06 -23.96 9.86
CA SER A 207 -4.40 -24.55 9.96
C SER A 207 -5.00 -24.39 11.35
N LEU A 208 -4.25 -24.71 12.40
CA LEU A 208 -4.73 -24.59 13.79
C LEU A 208 -4.90 -23.14 14.25
N CYS A 209 -4.18 -22.19 13.65
CA CYS A 209 -4.30 -20.77 14.00
C CYS A 209 -5.70 -20.18 13.77
N TYR A 210 -6.50 -20.76 12.87
CA TYR A 210 -7.88 -20.33 12.60
C TYR A 210 -8.93 -20.90 13.56
N MET A 211 -8.56 -21.92 14.35
CA MET A 211 -9.49 -22.59 15.27
C MET A 211 -9.66 -21.79 16.57
N GLU A 212 -10.74 -22.08 17.31
CA GLU A 212 -10.78 -21.65 18.71
C GLU A 212 -9.61 -22.30 19.48
N PRO A 213 -8.99 -21.56 20.42
CA PRO A 213 -7.83 -22.06 21.15
C PRO A 213 -8.02 -23.44 21.78
N GLU A 214 -9.19 -23.68 22.37
CA GLU A 214 -9.53 -24.94 23.04
C GLU A 214 -9.63 -26.10 22.05
N ASP A 215 -10.20 -25.88 20.88
CA ASP A 215 -10.34 -26.90 19.83
C ASP A 215 -8.97 -27.23 19.22
N ALA A 216 -8.12 -26.22 18.98
CA ALA A 216 -6.76 -26.43 18.51
C ALA A 216 -5.92 -27.24 19.51
N ASP A 217 -6.05 -26.94 20.81
CA ASP A 217 -5.39 -27.68 21.88
C ASP A 217 -5.91 -29.12 21.98
N ALA A 218 -7.21 -29.35 21.75
CA ALA A 218 -7.79 -30.68 21.72
C ALA A 218 -7.18 -31.56 20.60
N VAL A 219 -6.91 -30.99 19.42
CA VAL A 219 -6.22 -31.70 18.32
C VAL A 219 -4.80 -32.09 18.72
N ILE A 220 -4.02 -31.17 19.31
CA ILE A 220 -2.65 -31.45 19.75
C ILE A 220 -2.65 -32.55 20.84
N LYS A 221 -3.57 -32.44 21.80
CA LYS A 221 -3.72 -33.41 22.89
C LYS A 221 -4.13 -34.79 22.38
N TRP A 222 -4.99 -34.86 21.37
CA TRP A 222 -5.35 -36.11 20.72
C TRP A 222 -4.14 -36.75 20.03
N ALA A 223 -3.35 -36.00 19.28
CA ALA A 223 -2.13 -36.51 18.65
C ALA A 223 -1.12 -37.05 19.69
N ALA A 224 -1.07 -36.47 20.89
CA ALA A 224 -0.23 -36.93 22.00
C ALA A 224 -0.71 -38.26 22.63
N THR A 225 -1.88 -38.78 22.27
CA THR A 225 -2.38 -40.08 22.77
C THR A 225 -1.73 -41.29 22.06
N PHE A 226 -1.09 -41.06 20.92
CA PHE A 226 -0.42 -42.10 20.15
C PHE A 226 0.93 -42.46 20.79
N GLU A 227 1.27 -43.76 20.79
CA GLU A 227 2.48 -44.27 21.46
C GLU A 227 3.79 -43.75 20.83
N CYS A 228 3.76 -43.44 19.53
CA CYS A 228 4.90 -42.93 18.77
C CYS A 228 4.42 -41.87 17.79
N ALA A 229 4.47 -40.62 18.23
CA ALA A 229 4.03 -39.49 17.45
C ALA A 229 5.04 -38.35 17.45
N THR A 230 5.10 -37.67 16.32
CA THR A 230 5.74 -36.38 16.11
C THR A 230 4.69 -35.39 15.62
N PHE A 231 4.77 -34.15 16.05
CA PHE A 231 3.88 -33.08 15.65
C PHE A 231 4.72 -31.91 15.12
N ILE A 232 4.44 -31.51 13.89
CA ILE A 232 5.03 -30.39 13.20
C ILE A 232 3.99 -29.28 13.14
N LEU A 233 4.26 -28.14 13.77
CA LEU A 233 3.42 -26.96 13.72
C LEU A 233 4.17 -25.82 13.04
N HIS A 234 3.59 -25.27 11.97
CA HIS A 234 4.03 -24.02 11.37
C HIS A 234 2.89 -23.00 11.42
N ASP A 235 3.03 -21.97 12.25
CA ASP A 235 2.01 -20.96 12.51
C ASP A 235 2.63 -19.56 12.72
N GLN A 236 1.78 -18.56 12.96
CA GLN A 236 2.20 -17.19 13.30
C GLN A 236 2.55 -17.04 14.79
N ILE A 237 3.38 -16.03 15.10
CA ILE A 237 3.72 -15.53 16.43
C ILE A 237 3.81 -14.00 16.42
N MET A 238 3.78 -13.39 17.60
CA MET A 238 3.96 -11.96 17.83
C MET A 238 5.05 -11.72 18.89
N PRO A 239 6.33 -11.83 18.51
CA PRO A 239 7.45 -11.77 19.46
C PRO A 239 7.57 -10.44 20.22
N ASN A 240 7.00 -9.36 19.70
CA ASN A 240 7.01 -8.03 20.32
C ASN A 240 5.61 -7.43 20.44
N SER A 241 4.71 -8.15 21.10
CA SER A 241 3.32 -7.75 21.37
C SER A 241 2.45 -7.55 20.12
N GLN A 242 1.14 -7.44 20.34
CA GLN A 242 0.16 -7.08 19.30
C GLN A 242 0.33 -5.65 18.77
N TRP A 243 1.04 -4.79 19.51
CA TRP A 243 1.21 -3.38 19.17
C TRP A 243 2.38 -3.12 18.22
N HIS A 244 3.23 -4.11 17.96
CA HIS A 244 4.27 -3.96 16.94
C HIS A 244 3.62 -3.72 15.56
N PRO A 245 4.10 -2.75 14.75
CA PRO A 245 3.44 -2.37 13.49
C PRO A 245 3.14 -3.53 12.53
N PHE A 246 4.08 -4.48 12.39
CA PHE A 246 3.86 -5.67 11.56
C PHE A 246 2.74 -6.55 12.13
N ALA A 247 2.67 -6.72 13.46
CA ALA A 247 1.66 -7.53 14.12
C ALA A 247 0.27 -6.89 13.98
N GLN A 248 0.16 -5.57 14.12
CA GLN A 248 -1.09 -4.84 13.90
C GLN A 248 -1.63 -5.05 12.48
N VAL A 249 -0.77 -4.91 11.47
CA VAL A 249 -1.16 -5.11 10.05
C VAL A 249 -1.54 -6.57 9.79
N MET A 250 -0.79 -7.53 10.35
CA MET A 250 -1.09 -8.96 10.23
C MET A 250 -2.44 -9.32 10.86
N LEU A 251 -2.69 -8.88 12.11
CA LEU A 251 -3.96 -9.14 12.80
C LEU A 251 -5.13 -8.51 12.05
N LYS A 252 -4.99 -7.25 11.62
CA LYS A 252 -6.01 -6.55 10.82
C LYS A 252 -6.31 -7.28 9.52
N PHE A 253 -5.30 -7.79 8.82
CA PHE A 253 -5.49 -8.56 7.59
C PHE A 253 -6.40 -9.78 7.81
N TYR A 254 -6.15 -10.56 8.87
CA TYR A 254 -6.94 -11.74 9.20
C TYR A 254 -8.35 -11.38 9.70
N GLU A 255 -8.49 -10.28 10.46
CA GLU A 255 -9.79 -9.76 10.91
C GLU A 255 -10.65 -9.30 9.72
N ASP A 256 -10.09 -8.49 8.82
CA ASP A 256 -10.78 -7.98 7.62
C ASP A 256 -11.16 -9.11 6.65
N ALA A 257 -10.41 -10.22 6.65
CA ALA A 257 -10.72 -11.42 5.88
C ALA A 257 -11.79 -12.33 6.52
N GLY A 258 -12.24 -12.04 7.74
CA GLY A 258 -13.20 -12.88 8.48
C GLY A 258 -12.59 -14.16 9.06
N THR A 259 -11.26 -14.26 9.12
CA THR A 259 -10.52 -15.46 9.55
C THR A 259 -9.50 -15.11 10.65
N PRO A 260 -9.94 -14.57 11.81
CA PRO A 260 -9.03 -14.09 12.84
C PRO A 260 -8.15 -15.20 13.40
N ILE A 261 -6.85 -14.93 13.54
CA ILE A 261 -5.89 -15.84 14.16
C ILE A 261 -5.85 -15.62 15.68
N LYS A 262 -6.48 -16.51 16.44
CA LYS A 262 -6.75 -16.25 17.87
C LYS A 262 -5.65 -16.73 18.79
N MET A 263 -4.99 -17.84 18.44
CA MET A 263 -3.96 -18.46 19.29
C MET A 263 -2.80 -17.50 19.58
N VAL A 264 -2.43 -16.64 18.62
CA VAL A 264 -1.33 -15.68 18.78
C VAL A 264 -1.58 -14.65 19.89
N LEU A 265 -2.84 -14.37 20.26
CA LEU A 265 -3.15 -13.47 21.38
C LEU A 265 -2.92 -14.13 22.74
N ASN A 266 -3.07 -15.46 22.82
CA ASN A 266 -2.93 -16.23 24.05
C ASN A 266 -1.51 -16.80 24.24
N ARG A 267 -0.86 -17.19 23.14
CA ARG A 267 0.46 -17.83 23.10
C ARG A 267 1.34 -17.11 22.05
N PRO A 268 1.72 -15.85 22.30
CA PRO A 268 2.34 -14.98 21.30
C PRO A 268 3.76 -15.35 20.92
N THR A 269 4.50 -16.11 21.72
CA THR A 269 5.94 -16.35 21.49
C THR A 269 6.30 -17.82 21.26
N VAL A 270 7.48 -18.09 20.69
CA VAL A 270 8.01 -19.46 20.57
C VAL A 270 8.05 -20.18 21.93
N PRO A 271 8.56 -19.58 23.02
CA PRO A 271 8.46 -20.18 24.36
C PRO A 271 7.03 -20.54 24.78
N ASP A 272 6.04 -19.71 24.48
CA ASP A 272 4.64 -20.01 24.83
C ASP A 272 4.12 -21.24 24.09
N GLN A 273 4.49 -21.40 22.81
CA GLN A 273 4.15 -22.58 22.01
C GLN A 273 4.86 -23.84 22.52
N VAL A 274 6.12 -23.74 22.96
CA VAL A 274 6.82 -24.87 23.60
C VAL A 274 6.09 -25.29 24.89
N HIS A 275 5.68 -24.34 25.73
CA HIS A 275 4.91 -24.65 26.94
C HIS A 275 3.55 -25.26 26.60
N ARG A 276 2.85 -24.74 25.59
CA ARG A 276 1.58 -25.27 25.09
C ARG A 276 1.69 -26.76 24.72
N PHE A 277 2.70 -27.15 23.95
CA PHE A 277 2.88 -28.56 23.56
C PHE A 277 3.25 -29.46 24.75
N LYS A 278 4.00 -28.94 25.72
CA LYS A 278 4.32 -29.65 26.95
C LYS A 278 3.06 -29.90 27.79
N ASP A 279 2.20 -28.89 27.91
CA ASP A 279 0.92 -28.99 28.63
C ASP A 279 -0.03 -30.01 27.95
N MET A 280 0.09 -30.21 26.63
CA MET A 280 -0.67 -31.20 25.86
C MET A 280 -0.09 -32.62 25.87
N GLY A 281 1.07 -32.84 26.51
CA GLY A 281 1.62 -34.17 26.77
C GLY A 281 2.88 -34.54 25.98
N PHE A 282 3.35 -33.70 25.05
CA PHE A 282 4.61 -33.96 24.35
C PHE A 282 5.82 -33.80 25.30
N THR A 283 6.86 -34.62 25.09
CA THR A 283 7.97 -34.75 26.04
C THR A 283 9.31 -34.25 25.52
N SER A 284 9.51 -34.25 24.20
CA SER A 284 10.66 -33.66 23.53
C SER A 284 10.14 -32.60 22.56
N ILE A 285 10.57 -31.34 22.71
CA ILE A 285 10.04 -30.22 21.93
C ILE A 285 11.20 -29.33 21.52
N ALA A 286 11.30 -29.05 20.22
CA ALA A 286 12.21 -28.07 19.64
C ALA A 286 11.38 -27.10 18.79
N ALA A 287 11.68 -25.80 18.88
CA ALA A 287 10.96 -24.79 18.12
C ALA A 287 11.87 -23.58 17.86
N SER A 288 11.67 -22.93 16.71
CA SER A 288 12.40 -21.73 16.34
C SER A 288 11.57 -20.86 15.40
N ASP A 289 11.86 -19.55 15.36
CA ASP A 289 11.33 -18.69 14.30
C ASP A 289 11.98 -19.04 12.95
N LEU A 290 11.39 -18.57 11.85
CA LEU A 290 11.92 -18.90 10.52
C LEU A 290 13.24 -18.19 10.19
N VAL A 291 13.63 -17.15 10.94
CA VAL A 291 14.97 -16.54 10.78
C VAL A 291 16.03 -17.50 11.31
N THR A 292 15.81 -18.05 12.49
CA THR A 292 16.67 -19.08 13.07
C THR A 292 16.70 -20.32 12.18
N PHE A 293 15.55 -20.73 11.65
CA PHE A 293 15.48 -21.80 10.64
C PHE A 293 16.31 -21.51 9.38
N TRP A 294 16.24 -20.28 8.86
CA TRP A 294 17.08 -19.85 7.73
C TRP A 294 18.58 -19.97 8.03
N TYR A 295 19.01 -19.69 9.25
CA TYR A 295 20.42 -19.79 9.65
C TYR A 295 20.85 -21.25 9.77
N ASP A 296 20.09 -22.04 10.53
CA ASP A 296 20.55 -23.31 11.08
C ASP A 296 20.20 -24.50 10.17
N HIS A 297 19.16 -24.39 9.34
CA HIS A 297 18.60 -25.50 8.56
C HIS A 297 18.63 -25.30 7.03
N ILE A 298 18.78 -24.07 6.55
CA ILE A 298 18.94 -23.82 5.10
C ILE A 298 20.43 -23.80 4.74
N SER A 299 20.85 -24.74 3.89
CA SER A 299 22.25 -24.84 3.46
C SER A 299 22.68 -23.67 2.56
N SER A 300 23.98 -23.35 2.53
CA SER A 300 24.54 -22.34 1.61
C SER A 300 24.18 -22.62 0.14
N SER A 301 24.08 -23.90 -0.25
CA SER A 301 23.70 -24.28 -1.62
C SER A 301 22.25 -23.93 -1.96
N GLN A 302 21.32 -24.12 -1.02
CA GLN A 302 19.92 -23.73 -1.18
C GLN A 302 19.78 -22.20 -1.18
N LYS A 303 20.48 -21.50 -0.28
CA LYS A 303 20.51 -20.02 -0.26
C LYS A 303 21.00 -19.48 -1.60
N ALA A 304 22.08 -20.05 -2.14
CA ALA A 304 22.63 -19.68 -3.45
C ALA A 304 21.65 -19.97 -4.59
N PHE A 305 20.97 -21.12 -4.56
CA PHE A 305 19.95 -21.47 -5.56
C PHE A 305 18.81 -20.44 -5.57
N ILE A 306 18.19 -20.16 -4.43
CA ILE A 306 17.09 -19.18 -4.29
C ILE A 306 17.52 -17.79 -4.77
N ASN A 307 18.74 -17.36 -4.39
CA ASN A 307 19.28 -16.06 -4.79
C ASN A 307 19.54 -15.96 -6.30
N SER A 308 19.65 -17.08 -7.01
CA SER A 308 19.86 -17.10 -8.47
C SER A 308 18.57 -16.99 -9.28
N ILE A 309 17.40 -17.24 -8.67
CA ILE A 309 16.12 -17.36 -9.40
C ILE A 309 15.56 -16.00 -9.82
N GLU A 310 15.52 -15.03 -8.91
CA GLU A 310 14.98 -13.71 -9.19
C GLU A 310 15.68 -12.60 -8.39
N PRO A 311 15.75 -11.36 -8.93
CA PRO A 311 16.34 -10.23 -8.21
C PRO A 311 15.57 -9.94 -6.93
N PHE A 312 16.27 -9.88 -5.80
CA PHE A 312 15.68 -9.72 -4.47
C PHE A 312 16.42 -8.68 -3.63
N ASP A 313 15.68 -7.77 -3.01
CA ASP A 313 16.23 -6.74 -2.12
C ASP A 313 15.30 -6.35 -0.95
N GLU A 314 14.33 -7.20 -0.63
CA GLU A 314 13.29 -6.96 0.39
C GLU A 314 13.63 -7.72 1.69
N TRP A 315 14.92 -7.74 2.08
CA TRP A 315 15.42 -8.52 3.21
C TRP A 315 14.79 -8.12 4.54
N GLU A 316 14.55 -6.83 4.78
CA GLU A 316 13.87 -6.37 5.99
C GLU A 316 12.46 -6.96 6.11
N GLU A 317 11.72 -7.01 5.00
CA GLU A 317 10.36 -7.57 4.95
C GLU A 317 10.38 -9.10 5.14
N PHE A 318 11.37 -9.78 4.55
CA PHE A 318 11.56 -11.23 4.72
C PHE A 318 11.87 -11.58 6.17
N TYR A 319 12.78 -10.84 6.82
CA TYR A 319 13.06 -11.05 8.25
C TYR A 319 11.83 -10.78 9.11
N LEU A 320 11.09 -9.69 8.87
CA LEU A 320 9.87 -9.41 9.63
C LEU A 320 8.84 -10.53 9.46
N TYR A 321 8.64 -11.05 8.26
CA TYR A 321 7.80 -12.22 8.03
C TYR A 321 8.29 -13.43 8.84
N CYS A 322 9.58 -13.75 8.71
CA CYS A 322 10.19 -14.90 9.35
C CYS A 322 10.22 -14.83 10.88
N GLN A 323 10.29 -13.63 11.48
CA GLN A 323 10.22 -13.44 12.93
C GLN A 323 8.78 -13.56 13.47
N HIS A 324 7.77 -13.38 12.62
CA HIS A 324 6.36 -13.54 12.98
C HIS A 324 5.80 -14.90 12.58
N HIS A 325 6.66 -15.84 12.16
CA HIS A 325 6.31 -17.23 11.86
C HIS A 325 7.31 -18.16 12.54
N PHE A 326 6.87 -19.35 12.90
CA PHE A 326 7.73 -20.33 13.56
C PHE A 326 7.49 -21.74 13.02
N ILE A 327 8.46 -22.60 13.26
CA ILE A 327 8.35 -24.05 13.08
C ILE A 327 8.61 -24.72 14.43
N LEU A 328 7.76 -25.67 14.79
CA LEU A 328 7.87 -26.45 16.02
C LEU A 328 7.80 -27.94 15.68
N HIS A 329 8.71 -28.71 16.27
CA HIS A 329 8.78 -30.15 16.20
C HIS A 329 8.67 -30.71 17.62
N ALA A 330 7.59 -31.42 17.91
CA ALA A 330 7.35 -32.07 19.20
C ALA A 330 7.23 -33.58 19.03
N SER A 331 7.83 -34.38 19.91
CA SER A 331 7.76 -35.84 19.88
C SER A 331 7.43 -36.45 21.26
N ILE A 332 6.85 -37.65 21.21
CA ILE A 332 6.46 -38.43 22.39
C ILE A 332 6.77 -39.91 22.22
N GLY A 333 7.01 -40.59 23.34
CA GLY A 333 7.16 -42.03 23.39
C GLY A 333 8.37 -42.52 22.60
N LEU A 334 8.17 -43.54 21.76
CA LEU A 334 9.26 -44.13 20.98
C LEU A 334 9.81 -43.21 19.89
N ALA A 335 9.06 -42.19 19.48
CA ALA A 335 9.56 -41.16 18.56
C ALA A 335 10.69 -40.30 19.16
N ASN A 336 10.97 -40.41 20.46
CA ASN A 336 12.12 -39.76 21.10
C ASN A 336 13.42 -40.54 20.88
N ALA A 337 13.34 -41.85 20.61
CA ALA A 337 14.49 -42.72 20.42
C ALA A 337 14.78 -42.86 18.93
N VAL A 338 15.46 -41.88 18.34
CA VAL A 338 15.65 -41.81 16.88
C VAL A 338 17.05 -42.18 16.43
N GLU A 339 17.12 -43.11 15.48
CA GLU A 339 18.32 -43.43 14.71
C GLU A 339 18.11 -43.04 13.24
N LEU A 340 19.08 -42.33 12.65
CA LEU A 340 19.08 -42.00 11.22
C LEU A 340 19.51 -43.21 10.39
N GLN A 341 18.90 -43.42 9.21
CA GLN A 341 19.35 -44.47 8.31
C GLN A 341 20.79 -44.19 7.81
N PRO A 342 21.72 -45.17 7.86
CA PRO A 342 23.15 -44.95 7.57
C PRO A 342 23.51 -44.50 6.15
N ASN A 343 22.59 -44.54 5.18
CA ASN A 343 22.92 -44.49 3.75
C ASN A 343 22.42 -43.25 2.98
N HIS A 344 21.75 -42.29 3.63
CA HIS A 344 21.29 -41.07 2.95
C HIS A 344 22.08 -39.84 3.43
N SER A 345 23.10 -39.47 2.65
CA SER A 345 23.99 -38.32 2.89
C SER A 345 23.33 -36.94 2.76
N ASN A 346 22.02 -36.90 2.48
CA ASN A 346 21.25 -35.66 2.30
C ASN A 346 20.32 -35.33 3.47
N ALA A 347 20.25 -36.17 4.51
CA ALA A 347 19.58 -35.79 5.75
C ALA A 347 20.44 -34.70 6.42
N GLY A 348 19.96 -33.46 6.41
CA GLY A 348 20.61 -32.32 7.06
C GLY A 348 20.92 -32.58 8.54
N PRO A 349 21.70 -31.71 9.21
CA PRO A 349 22.00 -31.85 10.63
C PRO A 349 20.68 -32.03 11.41
N GLY A 350 20.57 -33.15 12.14
CA GLY A 350 19.30 -33.59 12.70
C GLY A 350 18.59 -32.52 13.54
N TRP A 351 17.25 -32.50 13.46
CA TRP A 351 16.33 -31.59 14.16
C TRP A 351 16.46 -31.57 15.71
N TYR A 352 17.34 -32.40 16.29
CA TYR A 352 17.46 -32.67 17.72
C TYR A 352 18.45 -31.80 18.50
N CYS A 353 18.94 -30.69 17.95
CA CYS A 353 19.85 -29.80 18.68
C CYS A 353 19.56 -28.33 18.41
N THR A 354 18.58 -27.76 19.09
CA THR A 354 18.77 -27.10 20.39
C THR A 354 17.52 -26.27 20.70
N VAL A 355 16.83 -26.56 21.81
CA VAL A 355 16.54 -25.43 22.70
C VAL A 355 17.93 -25.07 23.18
N PRO A 356 18.54 -23.94 22.76
CA PRO A 356 19.79 -23.58 23.37
C PRO A 356 19.48 -23.52 24.87
N SER A 357 20.28 -24.24 25.67
CA SER A 357 20.17 -24.21 27.15
C SER A 357 20.29 -22.79 27.70
N LYS A 358 20.68 -21.86 26.82
CA LYS A 358 20.33 -20.46 26.84
C LYS A 358 19.71 -20.11 25.48
N MET A 359 18.38 -20.12 25.34
CA MET A 359 17.81 -18.99 24.59
C MET A 359 18.51 -17.79 25.22
N PRO A 360 19.06 -16.84 24.45
CA PRO A 360 19.24 -15.56 25.05
C PRO A 360 17.82 -15.24 25.48
N TYR A 361 17.58 -15.41 26.79
CA TYR A 361 16.63 -14.60 27.48
C TYR A 361 16.77 -13.23 26.81
N CYS A 362 15.68 -12.50 26.74
CA CYS A 362 15.82 -11.10 27.03
C CYS A 362 16.55 -11.02 28.40
N LEU A 363 17.88 -11.20 28.39
CA LEU A 363 18.79 -10.56 29.29
C LEU A 363 18.39 -9.13 29.02
N ASN A 364 17.47 -8.64 29.85
CA ASN A 364 17.63 -7.30 30.37
C ASN A 364 19.13 -7.24 30.66
N PRO A 365 19.93 -6.55 29.81
CA PRO A 365 21.26 -6.22 30.24
C PRO A 365 21.05 -5.58 31.60
N VAL A 366 21.86 -5.97 32.57
CA VAL A 366 22.06 -5.11 33.72
C VAL A 366 22.58 -3.81 33.11
N PHE A 367 21.65 -2.89 32.88
CA PHE A 367 21.92 -1.61 32.27
C PHE A 367 22.77 -0.87 33.29
N ASP A 368 23.95 -0.43 32.86
CA ASP A 368 24.71 0.49 33.68
C ASP A 368 23.83 1.73 33.90
N SER A 369 23.64 2.09 35.16
CA SER A 369 22.62 3.02 35.66
C SER A 369 22.82 4.48 35.25
N ASP A 370 23.70 4.74 34.28
CA ASP A 370 23.98 6.08 33.77
C ASP A 370 22.92 6.49 32.74
N ARG A 371 21.79 6.95 33.27
CA ARG A 371 20.67 7.51 32.50
C ARG A 371 21.09 8.84 31.87
N SER A 372 21.25 8.86 30.55
CA SER A 372 21.02 10.09 29.79
C SER A 372 19.55 10.09 29.39
N GLU A 373 18.78 11.02 29.95
CA GLU A 373 17.38 11.22 29.57
C GLU A 373 17.34 12.10 28.31
N GLY A 374 16.58 11.67 27.31
CA GLY A 374 16.34 12.45 26.09
C GLY A 374 14.84 12.70 25.92
N THR A 375 14.49 13.85 25.34
CA THR A 375 13.11 14.14 24.91
C THR A 375 12.97 13.80 23.44
N ALA A 376 11.81 13.26 23.05
CA ALA A 376 11.53 12.88 21.67
C ALA A 376 10.18 13.43 21.26
N THR A 377 10.15 14.24 20.21
CA THR A 377 8.91 14.86 19.71
C THR A 377 8.63 14.33 18.30
N PHE A 378 7.40 13.86 18.09
CA PHE A 378 6.94 13.43 16.78
C PHE A 378 6.23 14.57 16.06
N PHE A 379 6.55 14.74 14.78
CA PHE A 379 5.89 15.68 13.88
C PHE A 379 5.26 14.89 12.74
N GLU A 380 3.92 14.87 12.71
CA GLU A 380 3.17 14.17 11.67
C GLU A 380 3.31 14.87 10.32
N THR A 381 3.60 14.11 9.27
CA THR A 381 3.60 14.59 7.90
C THR A 381 3.51 13.46 6.90
N LYS A 382 2.63 13.60 5.91
CA LYS A 382 2.50 12.64 4.80
C LYS A 382 3.62 12.77 3.76
N SER A 383 4.39 13.86 3.76
CA SER A 383 5.48 14.10 2.80
C SER A 383 6.60 13.05 2.89
N LEU A 384 6.74 12.41 4.06
CA LEU A 384 7.74 11.39 4.36
C LEU A 384 7.19 9.94 4.33
N ARG A 385 6.02 9.70 3.72
CA ARG A 385 5.48 8.35 3.43
C ARG A 385 6.31 7.60 2.39
N ARG A 386 7.56 7.30 2.74
CA ARG A 386 8.56 6.69 1.87
C ARG A 386 9.67 6.05 2.70
N LYS A 387 10.22 4.95 2.20
CA LYS A 387 11.31 4.19 2.81
C LYS A 387 12.53 4.12 1.89
N PHE A 388 13.71 3.90 2.47
CA PHE A 388 14.99 3.75 1.77
C PHE A 388 15.41 4.98 0.94
N GLY A 389 15.01 6.19 1.36
CA GLY A 389 15.68 7.42 0.92
C GLY A 389 17.01 7.62 1.65
N ALA A 390 17.57 8.80 1.51
CA ALA A 390 18.75 9.22 2.26
C ALA A 390 18.55 10.63 2.79
N SER A 391 19.09 10.91 3.97
CA SER A 391 19.00 12.24 4.57
C SER A 391 20.32 12.69 5.19
N SER A 392 20.50 14.00 5.28
CA SER A 392 21.66 14.62 5.90
C SER A 392 21.37 16.09 6.21
N SER A 393 22.06 16.61 7.23
CA SER A 393 22.00 18.03 7.58
C SER A 393 22.60 18.86 6.45
N PHE A 394 21.91 19.93 6.08
CA PHE A 394 22.23 20.79 4.95
C PHE A 394 21.95 22.24 5.32
N GLN A 395 22.99 22.95 5.78
CA GLN A 395 22.88 24.33 6.24
C GLN A 395 21.80 24.44 7.33
N ASP A 396 20.72 25.19 7.08
CA ASP A 396 19.63 25.42 8.04
C ASP A 396 18.48 24.41 7.91
N TYR A 397 18.68 23.32 7.16
CA TYR A 397 17.67 22.29 6.90
C TYR A 397 18.22 20.90 7.18
N GLU A 398 17.34 19.99 7.55
CA GLU A 398 17.54 18.57 7.27
C GLU A 398 16.98 18.26 5.87
N LEU A 399 17.78 17.64 5.01
CA LEU A 399 17.39 17.30 3.65
C LEU A 399 17.17 15.80 3.53
N TYR A 400 15.97 15.38 3.10
CA TYR A 400 15.64 14.00 2.72
C TYR A 400 15.44 13.91 1.21
N ASN A 401 16.08 12.96 0.50
CA ASN A 401 15.88 12.77 -0.93
C ASN A 401 15.50 11.34 -1.32
N GLY A 402 14.67 11.24 -2.35
CA GLY A 402 14.34 9.98 -3.03
C GLY A 402 13.55 9.01 -2.15
N GLY A 403 13.86 7.72 -2.24
CA GLY A 403 13.17 6.66 -1.51
C GLY A 403 12.04 6.01 -2.32
N CYS A 404 11.22 5.22 -1.64
CA CYS A 404 10.11 4.49 -2.24
C CYS A 404 8.85 4.62 -1.38
N SER A 405 7.79 5.15 -1.98
CA SER A 405 6.41 5.08 -1.49
C SER A 405 5.76 3.82 -2.11
N GLU A 406 4.74 3.97 -2.95
CA GLU A 406 4.30 2.94 -3.91
C GLU A 406 5.24 2.83 -5.12
N SER A 407 5.98 3.90 -5.40
CA SER A 407 6.96 3.95 -6.47
C SER A 407 8.21 4.69 -6.00
N ARG A 408 9.29 4.58 -6.77
CA ARG A 408 10.54 5.30 -6.46
C ARG A 408 10.36 6.79 -6.69
N GLU A 409 10.91 7.58 -5.79
CA GLU A 409 10.84 9.02 -5.79
C GLU A 409 12.21 9.64 -6.14
N ASN A 410 12.21 10.86 -6.67
CA ASN A 410 13.38 11.75 -6.76
C ASN A 410 13.17 13.10 -6.08
N SER A 411 12.01 13.31 -5.47
CA SER A 411 11.68 14.53 -4.76
C SER A 411 12.55 14.71 -3.52
N THR A 412 12.83 15.97 -3.18
CA THR A 412 13.50 16.37 -1.95
C THR A 412 12.47 16.90 -0.95
N VAL A 413 12.60 16.51 0.32
CA VAL A 413 11.87 17.07 1.45
C VAL A 413 12.87 17.81 2.33
N LEU A 414 12.58 19.08 2.65
CA LEU A 414 13.36 19.92 3.54
C LEU A 414 12.63 20.03 4.88
N ILE A 415 13.33 19.77 5.98
CA ILE A 415 12.80 19.79 7.35
C ILE A 415 13.52 20.90 8.13
N LYS A 416 12.78 21.84 8.73
CA LYS A 416 13.35 23.04 9.40
C LYS A 416 12.45 23.55 10.54
N ARG A 417 13.02 24.30 11.49
CA ARG A 417 12.32 25.04 12.57
C ARG A 417 11.62 26.31 12.04
N ASP A 418 10.39 26.56 12.48
CA ASP A 418 9.49 27.60 11.94
C ASP A 418 9.97 29.04 12.21
N SER A 419 10.55 29.67 11.18
CA SER A 419 10.61 31.12 11.01
C SER A 419 10.68 31.44 9.51
N LEU A 420 9.52 31.63 8.86
CA LEU A 420 9.35 32.12 7.48
C LEU A 420 10.33 31.54 6.44
N CYS A 421 9.91 30.49 5.71
CA CYS A 421 10.71 29.96 4.62
C CYS A 421 10.70 30.92 3.42
N LEU A 422 11.79 31.68 3.26
CA LEU A 422 12.19 32.32 2.01
C LEU A 422 12.70 31.23 1.04
N GLU A 423 12.03 31.12 -0.11
CA GLU A 423 12.50 30.59 -1.40
C GLU A 423 13.75 29.68 -1.32
N ALA A 424 13.56 28.38 -1.11
CA ALA A 424 14.60 27.41 -1.41
C ALA A 424 14.85 27.41 -2.94
N PRO A 425 16.09 27.64 -3.42
CA PRO A 425 16.36 27.72 -4.84
C PRO A 425 16.05 26.39 -5.52
N VAL A 426 15.25 26.45 -6.56
CA VAL A 426 14.88 25.26 -7.31
C VAL A 426 16.07 24.71 -8.10
N PRO A 427 16.37 23.41 -7.97
CA PRO A 427 17.33 22.76 -8.85
C PRO A 427 16.80 22.65 -10.29
N THR A 428 17.53 23.21 -11.26
CA THR A 428 17.21 23.10 -12.71
C THR A 428 17.52 21.72 -13.31
N THR A 429 18.22 20.88 -12.55
CA THR A 429 18.56 19.47 -12.79
C THR A 429 18.40 18.73 -11.47
N ILE A 430 17.82 17.52 -11.50
CA ILE A 430 17.62 16.66 -10.33
C ILE A 430 18.07 15.22 -10.65
N PRO A 431 18.50 14.44 -9.65
CA PRO A 431 18.77 13.01 -9.81
C PRO A 431 17.51 12.25 -10.28
N SER A 432 17.70 11.11 -10.95
CA SER A 432 16.60 10.19 -11.28
C SER A 432 16.02 9.52 -10.03
N ALA A 433 14.78 9.06 -10.13
CA ALA A 433 14.07 8.40 -9.03
C ALA A 433 14.79 7.13 -8.58
N ARG A 434 15.07 7.02 -7.28
CA ARG A 434 15.96 6.00 -6.73
C ARG A 434 15.71 5.73 -5.25
N MET A 435 16.17 4.58 -4.79
CA MET A 435 16.19 4.20 -3.38
C MET A 435 17.53 3.53 -3.04
N CYS A 436 17.79 3.36 -1.74
CA CYS A 436 18.99 2.70 -1.20
C CYS A 436 20.32 3.36 -1.64
N HIS A 437 20.31 4.67 -1.84
CA HIS A 437 21.50 5.51 -2.05
C HIS A 437 21.94 6.10 -0.71
N THR A 438 23.09 6.78 -0.68
CA THR A 438 23.52 7.57 0.47
C THR A 438 23.56 9.05 0.10
N ILE A 439 23.41 9.90 1.12
CA ILE A 439 23.69 11.34 1.07
C ILE A 439 24.61 11.64 2.24
N THR A 440 25.71 12.32 1.97
CA THR A 440 26.72 12.64 2.99
C THR A 440 27.13 14.09 2.88
N GLY A 441 27.09 14.82 3.99
CA GLY A 441 27.54 16.21 4.06
C GLY A 441 29.05 16.34 3.82
N ILE A 442 29.44 17.40 3.10
CA ILE A 442 30.83 17.83 2.92
C ILE A 442 30.94 19.33 3.15
N ARG A 443 32.15 19.82 3.43
CA ARG A 443 32.45 21.23 3.76
C ARG A 443 31.54 21.77 4.86
N ASP A 444 31.53 21.10 6.02
CA ASP A 444 30.68 21.47 7.15
C ASP A 444 29.19 21.61 6.76
N ASN A 445 28.66 20.56 6.12
CA ASN A 445 27.28 20.46 5.65
C ASN A 445 26.81 21.56 4.69
N GLN A 446 27.74 22.29 4.04
CA GLN A 446 27.42 23.30 3.03
C GLN A 446 27.01 22.69 1.69
N ASP A 447 27.58 21.55 1.34
CA ASP A 447 27.24 20.76 0.16
C ASP A 447 26.96 19.30 0.59
N LEU A 448 26.16 18.54 -0.18
CA LEU A 448 25.93 17.11 0.05
C LEU A 448 26.33 16.29 -1.17
N LEU A 449 26.95 15.13 -0.95
CA LEU A 449 27.23 14.14 -1.98
C LEU A 449 26.19 13.02 -1.94
N LEU A 450 25.42 12.86 -3.01
CA LEU A 450 24.58 11.70 -3.26
C LEU A 450 25.35 10.66 -4.07
N VAL A 451 25.34 9.40 -3.61
CA VAL A 451 26.07 8.29 -4.23
C VAL A 451 25.13 7.14 -4.61
N GLY A 452 25.10 6.79 -5.89
CA GLY A 452 24.51 5.56 -6.41
C GLY A 452 23.01 5.40 -6.11
N GLY A 453 22.63 4.22 -5.65
CA GLY A 453 21.24 3.78 -5.45
C GLY A 453 20.80 2.77 -6.49
N ARG A 454 19.49 2.49 -6.57
CA ARG A 454 18.94 1.60 -7.59
C ARG A 454 17.55 2.00 -8.07
N GLU A 455 17.23 1.54 -9.27
CA GLU A 455 15.85 1.47 -9.77
C GLU A 455 15.21 0.15 -9.30
N SER A 456 15.47 -0.95 -9.99
CA SER A 456 15.17 -2.31 -9.55
C SER A 456 16.43 -2.98 -8.95
N PRO A 457 16.31 -4.11 -8.21
CA PRO A 457 17.48 -4.79 -7.64
C PRO A 457 18.57 -5.15 -8.65
N ASP A 458 18.21 -5.38 -9.92
CA ASP A 458 19.10 -5.67 -11.05
C ASP A 458 19.58 -4.42 -11.82
N LYS A 459 19.14 -3.21 -11.41
CA LYS A 459 19.52 -1.92 -12.03
C LYS A 459 20.17 -0.99 -11.01
N PRO A 460 21.41 -1.30 -10.58
CA PRO A 460 22.18 -0.41 -9.73
C PRO A 460 22.58 0.86 -10.50
N LEU A 461 22.66 1.98 -9.79
CA LEU A 461 23.03 3.27 -10.33
C LEU A 461 24.48 3.61 -9.94
N SER A 462 25.24 4.13 -10.90
CA SER A 462 26.63 4.57 -10.69
C SER A 462 26.78 6.08 -10.64
N ASP A 463 25.73 6.83 -10.95
CA ASP A 463 25.80 8.28 -10.98
C ASP A 463 25.88 8.88 -9.58
N CYS A 464 26.64 9.96 -9.47
CA CYS A 464 26.83 10.71 -8.23
C CYS A 464 26.46 12.16 -8.46
N TRP A 465 25.91 12.81 -7.43
CA TRP A 465 25.42 14.17 -7.52
C TRP A 465 25.85 14.99 -6.33
N LEU A 466 26.22 16.24 -6.57
CA LEU A 466 26.50 17.22 -5.54
C LEU A 466 25.31 18.16 -5.39
N ARG A 467 24.71 18.21 -4.20
CA ARG A 467 23.73 19.22 -3.81
C ARG A 467 24.45 20.42 -3.22
N THR A 468 24.35 21.57 -3.86
CA THR A 468 24.85 22.88 -3.36
C THR A 468 23.67 23.82 -3.22
N ARG A 469 23.78 25.01 -2.60
CA ARG A 469 22.66 26.01 -2.61
C ARG A 469 22.04 26.25 -3.99
N LYS A 470 22.83 26.15 -5.06
CA LYS A 470 22.42 26.41 -6.46
C LYS A 470 21.67 25.24 -7.13
N GLY A 471 21.45 24.14 -6.40
CA GLY A 471 20.80 22.93 -6.89
C GLY A 471 21.76 21.74 -7.02
N TRP A 472 21.30 20.71 -7.73
CA TRP A 472 22.05 19.47 -7.97
C TRP A 472 22.94 19.56 -9.20
N LYS A 473 24.16 19.06 -9.08
CA LYS A 473 25.12 18.94 -10.18
C LYS A 473 25.67 17.53 -10.22
N GLN A 474 25.58 16.85 -11.36
CA GLN A 474 26.20 15.54 -11.51
C GLN A 474 27.74 15.68 -11.43
N VAL A 475 28.36 14.76 -10.69
CA VAL A 475 29.81 14.65 -10.53
C VAL A 475 30.29 13.30 -11.07
N GLN A 476 31.54 12.93 -10.80
CA GLN A 476 32.14 11.69 -11.30
C GLN A 476 31.34 10.47 -10.84
N ASN A 477 30.98 9.61 -11.79
CA ASN A 477 30.32 8.34 -11.51
C ASN A 477 31.24 7.38 -10.76
N LEU A 478 30.65 6.52 -9.95
CA LEU A 478 31.31 5.35 -9.37
C LEU A 478 31.90 4.44 -10.47
N PRO A 479 32.97 3.69 -10.17
CA PRO A 479 33.51 2.68 -11.09
C PRO A 479 32.47 1.61 -11.48
N SER A 480 31.59 1.25 -10.54
CA SER A 480 30.49 0.31 -10.71
C SER A 480 29.25 0.83 -9.98
N GLY A 481 28.07 0.64 -10.57
CA GLY A 481 26.82 1.01 -9.93
C GLY A 481 26.61 0.21 -8.65
N ARG A 482 26.09 0.87 -7.60
CA ARG A 482 25.85 0.20 -6.31
C ARG A 482 24.74 0.82 -5.49
N TYR A 483 24.11 0.00 -4.65
CA TYR A 483 23.08 0.40 -3.68
C TYR A 483 23.29 -0.32 -2.34
N ARG A 484 22.63 0.16 -1.27
CA ARG A 484 22.79 -0.34 0.12
C ARG A 484 24.25 -0.34 0.62
N HIS A 485 25.08 0.55 0.08
CA HIS A 485 26.43 0.77 0.59
C HIS A 485 26.39 1.73 1.78
N SER A 486 27.41 1.71 2.61
CA SER A 486 27.58 2.69 3.68
C SER A 486 28.47 3.84 3.19
N ALA A 487 28.20 5.06 3.64
CA ALA A 487 29.02 6.22 3.34
C ALA A 487 29.25 7.06 4.61
N ALA A 488 30.43 7.67 4.71
CA ALA A 488 30.79 8.58 5.80
C ALA A 488 31.74 9.65 5.26
N TRP A 489 31.69 10.85 5.85
CA TRP A 489 32.67 11.89 5.53
C TRP A 489 33.98 11.59 6.26
N ILE A 490 35.09 12.00 5.65
CA ILE A 490 36.43 11.86 6.23
C ILE A 490 36.95 13.22 6.68
N ASP A 491 36.83 14.20 5.78
CA ASP A 491 37.18 15.60 5.97
C ASP A 491 36.23 16.49 5.13
N ASP A 492 36.53 17.79 5.04
CA ASP A 492 35.72 18.76 4.31
C ASP A 492 35.49 18.45 2.82
N LYS A 493 36.24 17.52 2.22
CA LYS A 493 36.24 17.28 0.77
C LYS A 493 36.20 15.80 0.38
N GLN A 494 36.22 14.89 1.34
CA GLN A 494 36.36 13.47 1.08
C GLN A 494 35.24 12.65 1.72
N VAL A 495 34.73 11.69 0.95
CA VAL A 495 33.70 10.74 1.37
C VAL A 495 34.20 9.33 1.11
N ILE A 496 34.12 8.47 2.13
CA ILE A 496 34.41 7.05 1.99
C ILE A 496 33.13 6.26 1.81
N VAL A 497 33.18 5.27 0.93
CA VAL A 497 32.10 4.33 0.66
C VAL A 497 32.62 2.92 0.84
N PHE A 498 31.82 2.07 1.48
CA PHE A 498 32.12 0.65 1.65
C PHE A 498 30.94 -0.24 1.29
N GLY A 499 31.25 -1.36 0.63
CA GLY A 499 30.33 -2.45 0.37
C GLY A 499 29.14 -2.09 -0.53
N GLY A 500 27.98 -2.68 -0.22
CA GLY A 500 26.76 -2.57 -1.01
C GLY A 500 26.58 -3.72 -2.00
N ARG A 501 25.66 -3.56 -2.95
CA ARG A 501 25.36 -4.53 -4.01
C ARG A 501 25.48 -3.90 -5.39
N ASP A 502 26.03 -4.65 -6.35
CA ASP A 502 26.08 -4.28 -7.78
C ASP A 502 24.95 -4.95 -8.60
N GLY A 503 23.92 -5.44 -7.92
CA GLY A 503 22.81 -6.20 -8.50
C GLY A 503 23.05 -7.71 -8.60
N LYS A 504 24.30 -8.17 -8.67
CA LYS A 504 24.64 -9.60 -8.69
C LYS A 504 25.40 -10.05 -7.44
N ASN A 505 26.37 -9.26 -7.03
CA ASN A 505 27.31 -9.55 -5.97
C ASN A 505 27.11 -8.59 -4.80
N VAL A 506 27.43 -9.10 -3.62
CA VAL A 506 27.68 -8.26 -2.44
C VAL A 506 29.16 -7.86 -2.46
N LEU A 507 29.46 -6.60 -2.15
CA LEU A 507 30.77 -5.99 -2.36
C LEU A 507 31.53 -5.84 -1.04
N ASP A 508 32.87 -5.88 -1.10
CA ASP A 508 33.82 -5.61 -0.01
C ASP A 508 34.80 -4.46 -0.34
N GLU A 509 34.49 -3.68 -1.40
CA GLU A 509 35.36 -2.61 -1.87
C GLU A 509 35.29 -1.35 -1.00
N TRP A 510 36.44 -0.74 -0.74
CA TRP A 510 36.60 0.58 -0.13
C TRP A 510 36.88 1.62 -1.21
N LEU A 511 36.01 2.62 -1.34
CA LEU A 511 36.14 3.69 -2.31
C LEU A 511 36.25 5.03 -1.59
N LEU A 512 37.16 5.88 -2.05
CA LEU A 512 37.32 7.25 -1.61
C LEU A 512 36.94 8.19 -2.74
N TRP A 513 35.99 9.07 -2.49
CA TRP A 513 35.71 10.19 -3.37
C TRP A 513 36.47 11.43 -2.90
N ASP A 514 37.08 12.13 -3.85
CA ASP A 514 37.50 13.51 -3.68
C ASP A 514 37.00 14.36 -4.87
N THR A 515 37.27 15.67 -4.85
CA THR A 515 36.88 16.58 -5.94
C THR A 515 37.45 16.23 -7.33
N LYS A 516 38.45 15.34 -7.42
CA LYS A 516 39.07 14.89 -8.67
C LYS A 516 38.46 13.57 -9.15
N GLY A 517 37.84 12.77 -8.27
CA GLY A 517 37.07 11.59 -8.62
C GLY A 517 37.17 10.47 -7.58
N TRP A 518 36.83 9.26 -8.01
CA TRP A 518 36.85 8.05 -7.18
C TRP A 518 38.20 7.33 -7.26
N VAL A 519 38.69 6.86 -6.11
CA VAL A 519 39.88 6.02 -5.98
C VAL A 519 39.55 4.82 -5.11
N THR A 520 39.94 3.62 -5.55
CA THR A 520 39.87 2.42 -4.72
C THR A 520 40.99 2.43 -3.69
N LEU A 521 40.66 2.19 -2.42
CA LEU A 521 41.63 2.11 -1.34
C LEU A 521 42.08 0.67 -1.11
N GLU A 522 43.33 0.51 -0.67
CA GLU A 522 43.93 -0.79 -0.34
C GLU A 522 43.74 -1.07 1.17
N PRO A 523 42.90 -2.04 1.55
CA PRO A 523 42.72 -2.39 2.96
C PRO A 523 43.91 -3.20 3.49
N THR A 524 44.31 -3.01 4.75
CA THR A 524 45.41 -3.78 5.37
C THR A 524 45.07 -5.24 5.60
N MET A 525 43.77 -5.57 5.67
CA MET A 525 43.25 -6.92 5.76
C MET A 525 41.86 -7.01 5.11
N LYS A 526 41.39 -8.21 4.83
CA LYS A 526 40.09 -8.40 4.18
C LYS A 526 38.95 -8.28 5.20
N VAL A 527 37.95 -7.45 4.89
CA VAL A 527 36.66 -7.43 5.58
C VAL A 527 35.65 -8.22 4.74
N PRO A 528 34.77 -9.02 5.35
CA PRO A 528 33.72 -9.72 4.60
C PRO A 528 32.83 -8.76 3.80
N ALA A 529 32.48 -9.17 2.57
CA ALA A 529 31.56 -8.45 1.71
C ALA A 529 30.19 -8.34 2.37
N ARG A 530 29.60 -7.14 2.32
CA ARG A 530 28.33 -6.85 2.97
C ARG A 530 27.57 -5.70 2.33
N HIS A 531 26.28 -5.66 2.60
CA HIS A 531 25.43 -4.51 2.33
C HIS A 531 24.58 -4.14 3.54
N SER A 532 23.99 -2.95 3.51
CA SER A 532 23.16 -2.42 4.59
C SER A 532 23.88 -2.36 5.95
N SER A 533 25.21 -2.22 5.95
CA SER A 533 26.04 -2.06 7.15
C SER A 533 25.90 -0.66 7.76
N GLN A 534 26.20 -0.55 9.05
CA GLN A 534 26.34 0.74 9.72
C GLN A 534 27.78 1.23 9.59
N MET A 535 27.96 2.53 9.31
CA MET A 535 29.29 3.15 9.34
C MET A 535 29.19 4.45 10.14
N VAL A 536 29.93 4.49 11.25
CA VAL A 536 29.94 5.61 12.21
C VAL A 536 31.35 6.21 12.29
N LEU A 537 31.43 7.50 12.60
CA LEU A 537 32.70 8.18 12.83
C LEU A 537 33.11 8.14 14.30
N THR A 538 34.42 7.97 14.53
CA THR A 538 35.05 8.04 15.87
C THR A 538 36.11 9.13 15.96
N GLY A 539 36.24 9.93 14.91
CA GLY A 539 37.15 11.06 14.79
C GLY A 539 37.53 11.33 13.34
N PRO A 540 38.44 12.29 13.09
CA PRO A 540 38.91 12.59 11.74
C PRO A 540 39.53 11.37 11.08
N ASN A 541 39.12 11.07 9.84
CA ASN A 541 39.61 9.97 9.02
C ASN A 541 39.48 8.56 9.64
N ARG A 542 38.67 8.38 10.68
CA ARG A 542 38.51 7.09 11.37
C ARG A 542 37.09 6.83 11.83
N GLY A 543 36.73 5.56 11.92
CA GLY A 543 35.40 5.16 12.34
C GLY A 543 35.27 3.67 12.63
N LEU A 544 34.01 3.24 12.80
CA LEU A 544 33.64 1.83 12.88
C LEU A 544 32.73 1.47 11.71
N LEU A 545 32.92 0.26 11.20
CA LEU A 545 32.01 -0.45 10.31
C LEU A 545 31.40 -1.58 11.13
N ILE A 546 30.08 -1.59 11.25
CA ILE A 546 29.36 -2.51 12.13
C ILE A 546 28.36 -3.30 11.29
N SER A 547 28.39 -4.62 11.46
CA SER A 547 27.37 -5.54 10.97
C SER A 547 27.03 -5.39 9.48
N GLY A 548 25.78 -5.65 9.08
CA GLY A 548 25.31 -5.74 7.69
C GLY A 548 24.95 -7.17 7.28
N LEU A 549 24.43 -7.33 6.06
CA LEU A 549 24.09 -8.63 5.48
C LEU A 549 25.14 -9.09 4.47
N ASN A 550 25.51 -10.38 4.53
CA ASN A 550 26.27 -11.04 3.47
C ASN A 550 25.36 -11.44 2.28
N ASP A 551 25.92 -12.14 1.30
CA ASP A 551 25.22 -12.64 0.11
C ASP A 551 24.19 -13.74 0.41
N GLU A 552 24.40 -14.50 1.48
CA GLU A 552 23.48 -15.52 1.98
C GLU A 552 22.29 -14.92 2.77
N GLY A 553 22.25 -13.61 2.97
CA GLY A 553 21.22 -12.96 3.80
C GLY A 553 21.38 -13.27 5.28
N ILE A 554 22.62 -13.43 5.74
CA ILE A 554 22.99 -13.61 7.14
C ILE A 554 23.58 -12.30 7.66
N ILE A 555 23.09 -11.86 8.81
CA ILE A 555 23.64 -10.74 9.59
C ILE A 555 25.05 -11.11 10.06
N LEU A 556 26.01 -10.27 9.73
CA LEU A 556 27.38 -10.36 10.20
C LEU A 556 27.46 -9.77 11.61
N GLU A 557 27.94 -10.56 12.57
CA GLU A 557 28.06 -10.17 13.98
C GLU A 557 29.49 -9.70 14.30
N ASP A 558 30.00 -8.74 13.53
CA ASP A 558 31.37 -8.22 13.63
C ASP A 558 31.42 -6.68 13.67
N VAL A 559 32.52 -6.16 14.22
CA VAL A 559 32.82 -4.73 14.30
C VAL A 559 34.25 -4.47 13.85
N TRP A 560 34.42 -3.61 12.86
CA TRP A 560 35.71 -3.27 12.28
C TRP A 560 36.01 -1.79 12.48
N GLY A 561 37.11 -1.49 13.16
CA GLY A 561 37.67 -0.14 13.19
C GLY A 561 38.42 0.13 11.89
N TRP A 562 38.22 1.30 11.32
CA TRP A 562 38.89 1.74 10.09
C TRP A 562 39.57 3.10 10.27
N VAL A 563 40.74 3.27 9.65
CA VAL A 563 41.47 4.54 9.56
C VAL A 563 41.98 4.74 8.13
N VAL A 564 41.75 5.90 7.55
CA VAL A 564 42.24 6.21 6.19
C VAL A 564 43.58 6.92 6.25
N GLU A 565 44.58 6.32 5.59
CA GLU A 565 45.94 6.86 5.45
C GLU A 565 46.36 6.87 3.97
N GLY A 566 46.22 8.03 3.31
CA GLY A 566 46.56 8.20 1.90
C GLY A 566 45.69 7.32 1.00
N ARG A 567 46.25 6.22 0.47
CA ARG A 567 45.53 5.25 -0.37
C ARG A 567 45.20 3.93 0.34
N ARG A 568 45.39 3.88 1.66
CA ARG A 568 45.18 2.67 2.45
C ARG A 568 44.06 2.87 3.46
N VAL A 569 43.37 1.78 3.76
CA VAL A 569 42.47 1.68 4.93
C VAL A 569 43.14 0.74 5.93
N LEU A 570 43.60 1.29 7.05
CA LEU A 570 44.05 0.48 8.18
C LEU A 570 42.82 -0.07 8.89
N LEU A 571 42.80 -1.38 9.11
CA LEU A 571 41.68 -2.08 9.70
C LEU A 571 42.10 -2.79 10.98
N GLN A 572 41.20 -2.77 11.96
CA GLN A 572 41.34 -3.47 13.23
C GLN A 572 40.02 -4.17 13.57
N ASP A 573 40.09 -5.42 14.00
CA ASP A 573 38.92 -6.15 14.50
C ASP A 573 38.61 -5.72 15.95
N TRP A 574 37.42 -5.19 16.15
CA TRP A 574 36.89 -4.73 17.44
C TRP A 574 35.75 -5.63 17.96
N THR A 575 35.45 -6.73 17.28
CA THR A 575 34.31 -7.61 17.57
C THR A 575 34.32 -8.12 19.01
N ALA A 576 35.49 -8.56 19.49
CA ALA A 576 35.63 -9.07 20.86
C ALA A 576 35.49 -7.97 21.94
N ALA A 577 35.78 -6.71 21.61
CA ALA A 577 35.70 -5.58 22.53
C ALA A 577 34.27 -5.01 22.63
N LEU A 578 33.47 -5.13 21.57
CA LEU A 578 32.12 -4.56 21.45
C LEU A 578 31.07 -5.67 21.32
N THR A 579 31.00 -6.54 22.33
CA THR A 579 30.03 -7.66 22.36
C THR A 579 28.64 -7.19 22.78
N ASN A 580 27.92 -6.51 21.87
CA ASN A 580 26.52 -6.15 22.09
C ASN A 580 25.64 -6.66 20.94
N SER A 581 24.79 -7.64 21.21
CA SER A 581 23.93 -8.25 20.17
C SER A 581 22.97 -7.26 19.52
N ARG A 582 22.67 -6.11 20.15
CA ARG A 582 21.75 -5.11 19.59
C ARG A 582 22.38 -4.27 18.49
N ILE A 583 23.70 -4.15 18.41
CA ILE A 583 24.36 -3.43 17.31
C ILE A 583 24.52 -4.31 16.06
N TYR A 584 24.33 -5.62 16.18
CA TYR A 584 24.34 -6.55 15.05
C TYR A 584 23.00 -6.53 14.33
N ARG A 585 22.88 -5.60 13.38
CA ARG A 585 21.68 -5.36 12.60
C ARG A 585 22.04 -4.98 11.17
N PHE A 586 21.07 -5.08 10.27
CA PHE A 586 21.20 -4.53 8.92
C PHE A 586 20.13 -3.48 8.65
N GLY A 587 20.45 -2.53 7.78
CA GLY A 587 19.56 -1.43 7.43
C GLY A 587 19.48 -0.33 8.50
N GLY A 588 20.18 -0.50 9.62
CA GLY A 588 20.32 0.53 10.65
C GLY A 588 20.98 1.79 10.10
N GLN A 589 20.53 2.94 10.60
CA GLN A 589 20.99 4.26 10.19
C GLN A 589 21.89 4.86 11.24
N CYS A 590 22.80 5.73 10.80
CA CYS A 590 23.82 6.32 11.64
C CYS A 590 23.87 7.84 11.50
N ALA A 591 24.09 8.52 12.61
CA ALA A 591 24.46 9.92 12.64
C ALA A 591 25.55 10.14 13.68
N THR A 592 26.33 11.19 13.47
CA THR A 592 27.37 11.61 14.42
C THR A 592 27.13 13.06 14.78
N ILE A 593 27.11 13.36 16.08
CA ILE A 593 27.03 14.72 16.62
C ILE A 593 28.35 15.02 17.31
N GLN A 594 28.91 16.19 17.02
CA GLN A 594 30.10 16.70 17.67
C GLN A 594 29.74 17.89 18.55
N THR A 595 30.00 17.80 19.86
CA THR A 595 29.72 18.85 20.84
C THR A 595 30.94 19.05 21.72
N ASP A 596 31.46 20.27 21.82
CA ASP A 596 32.60 20.64 22.69
C ASP A 596 33.84 19.73 22.57
N GLY A 597 34.09 19.20 21.37
CA GLY A 597 35.21 18.29 21.09
C GLY A 597 34.95 16.80 21.37
N LYS A 598 33.80 16.44 21.97
CA LYS A 598 33.32 15.06 22.08
C LYS A 598 32.58 14.66 20.80
N VAL A 599 32.80 13.42 20.34
CA VAL A 599 32.10 12.83 19.21
C VAL A 599 31.18 11.72 19.73
N ASP A 600 29.87 11.91 19.57
CA ASP A 600 28.88 10.89 19.91
C ASP A 600 28.25 10.38 18.61
N SER A 601 28.34 9.07 18.39
CA SER A 601 27.74 8.41 17.22
C SER A 601 26.50 7.63 17.63
N TYR A 602 25.49 7.64 16.78
CA TYR A 602 24.18 7.07 17.06
C TYR A 602 23.82 6.02 16.02
N ILE A 603 23.10 5.00 16.46
CA ILE A 603 22.53 3.97 15.59
C ILE A 603 21.04 3.86 15.90
N VAL A 604 20.19 3.84 14.88
CA VAL A 604 18.74 3.65 15.03
C VAL A 604 18.17 2.80 13.89
N GLY A 605 17.02 2.17 14.13
CA GLY A 605 16.33 1.32 13.15
C GLY A 605 17.14 0.10 12.75
N GLY A 606 16.75 -0.51 11.63
CA GLY A 606 17.33 -1.75 11.13
C GLY A 606 16.78 -3.00 11.81
N ILE A 607 17.08 -4.16 11.23
CA ILE A 607 16.56 -5.44 11.67
C ILE A 607 17.66 -6.25 12.36
N CYS A 608 17.35 -6.76 13.55
CA CYS A 608 18.21 -7.66 14.34
C CYS A 608 17.78 -9.12 14.14
N LYS A 609 18.70 -10.07 14.36
CA LYS A 609 18.39 -11.51 14.29
C LYS A 609 17.35 -11.93 15.34
N ASN A 610 17.62 -11.64 16.61
CA ASN A 610 16.90 -12.22 17.76
C ASN A 610 15.83 -11.28 18.38
N SER A 611 15.41 -10.23 17.67
CA SER A 611 14.45 -9.26 18.20
C SER A 611 13.75 -8.49 17.08
N THR A 612 12.44 -8.37 17.19
CA THR A 612 11.64 -7.33 16.55
C THR A 612 11.71 -6.11 17.47
N SER A 613 12.41 -5.06 17.06
CA SER A 613 12.71 -3.92 17.93
C SER A 613 11.57 -2.88 17.95
N THR A 614 11.54 -2.05 19.01
CA THR A 614 10.77 -0.79 19.07
C THR A 614 11.72 0.40 19.03
N LEU A 615 11.23 1.61 18.73
CA LEU A 615 12.08 2.82 18.71
C LEU A 615 12.93 2.99 19.99
N LEU A 616 12.38 2.67 21.17
CA LEU A 616 13.12 2.75 22.43
C LEU A 616 14.25 1.72 22.53
N ASP A 617 14.10 0.54 21.93
CA ASP A 617 15.10 -0.53 21.94
C ASP A 617 16.21 -0.31 20.92
N GLU A 618 16.05 0.69 20.04
CA GLU A 618 16.81 0.85 18.82
C GLU A 618 17.88 1.93 18.87
N LEU A 619 17.69 2.98 19.69
CA LEU A 619 18.59 4.13 19.71
C LEU A 619 19.80 3.88 20.62
N MET A 620 20.91 3.55 19.97
CA MET A 620 22.19 3.26 20.63
C MET A 620 23.15 4.43 20.43
N ILE A 621 23.92 4.72 21.48
CA ILE A 621 25.00 5.71 21.46
C ILE A 621 26.33 4.95 21.54
N ILE A 622 27.27 5.28 20.66
CA ILE A 622 28.66 4.84 20.69
C ILE A 622 29.49 6.04 21.14
N GLU A 623 29.99 5.98 22.38
CA GLU A 623 30.88 7.01 22.92
C GLU A 623 32.31 6.73 22.48
N THR A 624 32.89 7.62 21.68
CA THR A 624 34.12 7.31 20.94
C THR A 624 35.39 7.38 21.77
N ASP A 625 35.35 8.10 22.89
CA ASP A 625 36.51 8.34 23.77
C ASP A 625 36.89 7.09 24.58
N ILE A 626 35.89 6.26 24.89
CA ILE A 626 36.05 5.00 25.65
C ILE A 626 35.52 3.78 24.90
N ILE A 627 34.95 3.96 23.70
CA ILE A 627 34.31 2.94 22.87
C ILE A 627 33.31 2.13 23.72
N SER A 628 32.33 2.84 24.28
CA SER A 628 31.22 2.25 25.05
C SER A 628 29.92 2.33 24.26
N ILE A 629 28.99 1.40 24.52
CA ILE A 629 27.66 1.40 23.92
C ILE A 629 26.63 1.67 25.03
N ARG A 630 25.82 2.72 24.86
CA ARG A 630 24.70 3.04 25.76
C ARG A 630 23.38 3.05 25.00
N ARG A 631 22.28 2.82 25.71
CA ARG A 631 20.92 3.01 25.20
C ARG A 631 20.45 4.42 25.57
N LEU A 632 19.89 5.16 24.63
CA LEU A 632 19.17 6.39 24.97
C LEU A 632 17.74 6.04 25.40
N GLN A 633 17.40 6.26 26.66
CA GLN A 633 16.05 6.02 27.16
C GLN A 633 15.18 7.24 26.85
N LEU A 634 14.13 7.06 26.04
CA LEU A 634 13.08 8.07 25.85
C LEU A 634 11.93 7.80 26.81
N LYS A 635 11.15 8.85 27.13
CA LYS A 635 9.99 8.76 28.04
C LYS A 635 8.88 7.85 27.44
N PRO A 636 8.16 7.04 28.25
CA PRO A 636 7.18 6.06 27.76
C PRO A 636 6.04 6.66 26.92
N GLU A 637 5.60 7.88 27.19
CA GLU A 637 4.61 8.60 26.37
C GLU A 637 5.05 8.78 24.90
N HIS A 638 6.33 8.53 24.58
CA HIS A 638 6.90 8.56 23.23
C HIS A 638 7.06 7.17 22.59
N HIS A 639 6.45 6.12 23.15
CA HIS A 639 6.36 4.78 22.54
C HIS A 639 5.52 4.84 21.26
N ALA A 640 6.11 5.31 20.16
CA ALA A 640 5.41 5.35 18.89
C ALA A 640 5.51 4.06 18.11
N ASN A 641 4.45 3.81 17.34
CA ASN A 641 4.31 2.77 16.35
C ASN A 641 5.25 3.03 15.15
N ASN A 642 6.57 2.96 15.32
CA ASN A 642 7.51 3.02 14.19
C ASN A 642 7.94 1.62 13.79
N ILE A 643 8.05 1.41 12.47
CA ILE A 643 8.67 0.20 11.93
C ILE A 643 10.13 0.49 11.54
N PRO A 644 11.11 -0.33 11.95
CA PRO A 644 12.55 -0.05 11.76
C PRO A 644 13.07 -0.30 10.34
N VAL A 645 12.27 0.00 9.31
CA VAL A 645 12.54 -0.35 7.92
C VAL A 645 12.67 0.90 7.06
N GLY A 646 13.89 1.12 6.55
CA GLY A 646 14.18 2.17 5.56
C GLY A 646 13.94 3.61 6.04
N MET A 647 14.02 3.85 7.35
CA MET A 647 14.13 5.20 7.91
C MET A 647 15.50 5.82 7.60
N THR A 648 15.67 7.10 7.89
CA THR A 648 16.96 7.81 7.88
C THR A 648 17.24 8.45 9.24
N LEU A 649 18.50 8.71 9.54
CA LEU A 649 18.93 9.40 10.76
C LEU A 649 19.97 10.47 10.40
N SER A 650 19.80 11.67 10.93
CA SER A 650 20.77 12.75 10.81
C SER A 650 20.95 13.49 12.14
N GLY A 651 22.03 14.27 12.24
CA GLY A 651 22.25 15.22 13.32
C GLY A 651 22.19 16.65 12.81
N HIS A 652 21.36 17.50 13.42
CA HIS A 652 21.19 18.92 13.08
C HIS A 652 21.14 19.75 14.36
N ASP A 653 22.02 20.75 14.48
CA ASP A 653 22.09 21.66 15.64
C ASP A 653 22.09 20.97 17.03
N GLY A 654 22.80 19.85 17.13
CA GLY A 654 22.89 19.07 18.38
C GLY A 654 21.69 18.17 18.68
N GLU A 655 20.69 18.15 17.80
CA GLU A 655 19.53 17.25 17.84
C GLU A 655 19.64 16.15 16.80
N LEU A 656 18.90 15.06 17.00
CA LEU A 656 18.77 13.98 16.03
C LEU A 656 17.42 14.05 15.33
N VAL A 657 17.41 13.86 14.02
CA VAL A 657 16.18 13.78 13.22
C VAL A 657 16.04 12.39 12.60
N ILE A 658 14.97 11.67 12.94
CA ILE A 658 14.63 10.37 12.33
C ILE A 658 13.49 10.58 11.36
N SER A 659 13.71 10.31 10.07
CA SER A 659 12.74 10.63 9.03
C SER A 659 12.34 9.42 8.19
N GLY A 660 11.05 9.36 7.85
CA GLY A 660 10.48 8.35 6.95
C GLY A 660 10.59 6.92 7.48
N GLY A 661 10.50 5.97 6.54
CA GLY A 661 10.44 4.54 6.83
C GLY A 661 9.01 3.98 6.75
N GLY A 662 8.95 2.66 6.64
CA GLY A 662 7.71 1.94 6.41
C GLY A 662 7.97 0.51 5.94
N ALA A 663 6.93 -0.30 5.92
CA ALA A 663 6.98 -1.66 5.43
C ALA A 663 5.72 -2.01 4.63
N PHE A 664 5.86 -2.92 3.69
CA PHE A 664 4.73 -3.54 3.01
C PHE A 664 4.20 -4.76 3.75
N CYS A 665 4.74 -5.06 4.94
CA CYS A 665 4.34 -6.11 5.86
C CYS A 665 4.00 -7.41 5.12
N ALA A 666 4.94 -7.85 4.27
CA ALA A 666 4.78 -8.96 3.35
C ALA A 666 3.55 -8.81 2.41
N ASN A 667 2.50 -9.59 2.64
CA ASN A 667 1.26 -9.59 1.86
C ASN A 667 0.05 -9.15 2.69
N PHE A 668 0.26 -8.69 3.93
CA PHE A 668 -0.81 -8.36 4.86
C PHE A 668 -1.35 -6.93 4.66
N GLY A 669 -0.50 -5.98 4.26
CA GLY A 669 -0.89 -4.58 4.09
C GLY A 669 0.29 -3.61 4.25
N HIS A 670 0.05 -2.32 4.20
CA HIS A 670 1.13 -1.33 4.28
C HIS A 670 1.15 -0.63 5.65
N TYR A 671 2.35 -0.35 6.14
CA TYR A 671 2.60 0.46 7.31
C TYR A 671 3.60 1.57 7.00
N TRP A 672 3.29 2.81 7.34
CA TRP A 672 4.17 3.96 7.11
C TRP A 672 4.48 4.66 8.43
N ASN A 673 5.72 5.11 8.58
CA ASN A 673 6.07 6.06 9.63
C ASN A 673 5.63 7.45 9.14
N ASP A 674 4.41 7.87 9.49
CA ASP A 674 3.72 9.07 8.97
C ASP A 674 4.27 10.39 9.52
N GLY A 675 5.59 10.53 9.61
CA GLY A 675 6.22 11.73 10.13
C GLY A 675 7.71 11.60 10.36
N PHE A 676 8.23 12.43 11.26
CA PHE A 676 9.61 12.39 11.70
C PHE A 676 9.72 12.66 13.19
N TRP A 677 10.79 12.16 13.80
CA TRP A 677 11.13 12.38 15.20
C TRP A 677 12.27 13.37 15.32
N VAL A 678 12.15 14.29 16.28
CA VAL A 678 13.27 15.12 16.73
C VAL A 678 13.60 14.71 18.16
N ILE A 679 14.87 14.37 18.40
CA ILE A 679 15.35 13.93 19.71
C ILE A 679 16.38 14.92 20.23
N SER A 680 16.11 15.46 21.41
CA SER A 680 16.92 16.47 22.08
C SER A 680 17.45 15.98 23.43
N ARG A 681 18.70 16.34 23.75
CA ARG A 681 19.41 15.90 24.97
C ARG A 681 19.30 16.86 26.15
N ASN A 682 18.84 18.09 25.95
CA ASN A 682 18.72 19.11 27.00
C ASN A 682 17.24 19.45 27.24
N GLU A 683 16.76 19.38 28.48
CA GLU A 683 15.38 19.79 28.85
C GLU A 683 15.16 21.32 28.79
N LEU A 684 16.21 22.10 28.48
CA LEU A 684 16.20 23.56 28.56
C LEU A 684 15.99 24.23 27.19
N GLU A 685 14.89 24.98 27.08
CA GLU A 685 14.69 26.17 26.22
C GLU A 685 14.32 26.05 24.72
N TYR A 686 13.52 25.07 24.28
CA TYR A 686 12.94 25.12 22.90
C TYR A 686 11.43 24.84 22.82
N GLN A 687 10.64 25.31 23.80
CA GLN A 687 9.18 25.11 23.81
C GLN A 687 8.39 26.02 22.83
N SER A 688 9.04 26.87 22.03
CA SER A 688 8.35 27.83 21.14
C SER A 688 8.53 27.61 19.63
N GLU A 689 9.42 26.71 19.18
CA GLU A 689 9.71 26.53 17.75
C GLU A 689 9.20 25.18 17.23
N VAL A 690 8.32 25.22 16.22
CA VAL A 690 7.70 24.03 15.61
C VAL A 690 8.56 23.57 14.43
N TRP A 691 8.93 22.29 14.38
CA TRP A 691 9.56 21.71 13.19
C TRP A 691 8.50 21.44 12.10
N ARG A 692 8.85 21.69 10.83
CA ARG A 692 7.99 21.42 9.66
C ARG A 692 8.76 20.83 8.50
N ALA A 693 8.07 20.05 7.68
CA ALA A 693 8.60 19.42 6.46
C ALA A 693 7.95 20.01 5.20
N TYR A 694 8.76 20.32 4.19
CA TYR A 694 8.34 20.96 2.93
C TYR A 694 8.88 20.19 1.73
N ILE A 695 8.09 20.03 0.67
CA ILE A 695 8.56 19.42 -0.58
C ILE A 695 9.20 20.50 -1.46
N GLU A 696 10.41 20.26 -1.93
CA GLU A 696 11.11 21.14 -2.88
C GLU A 696 10.49 20.99 -4.28
N ALA A 697 9.74 22.00 -4.75
CA ALA A 697 9.05 22.02 -6.04
C ALA A 697 9.79 22.91 -7.06
N PRO A 698 9.78 22.60 -8.38
CA PRO A 698 10.58 23.36 -9.35
C PRO A 698 10.00 24.70 -9.87
N GLU A 699 10.84 25.75 -9.98
CA GLU A 699 10.59 27.05 -10.59
C GLU A 699 10.55 26.98 -12.13
N PRO A 700 9.71 27.80 -12.76
CA PRO A 700 9.64 27.94 -14.22
C PRO A 700 10.90 28.62 -14.77
N LYS A 701 11.62 27.95 -15.68
CA LYS A 701 12.87 28.48 -16.26
C LYS A 701 12.64 29.73 -17.13
N GLU A 702 13.12 30.89 -16.68
CA GLU A 702 13.41 32.06 -17.54
C GLU A 702 14.56 31.75 -18.52
N ARG A 703 14.39 32.08 -19.81
CA ARG A 703 15.41 31.88 -20.86
C ARG A 703 16.29 33.11 -21.00
N PHE A 704 17.58 32.97 -20.69
CA PHE A 704 18.63 33.90 -21.12
C PHE A 704 18.95 33.72 -22.61
N GLU A 705 18.97 34.85 -23.32
CA GLU A 705 19.38 34.99 -24.71
C GLU A 705 20.83 34.56 -24.95
N THR A 706 21.07 33.69 -25.92
CA THR A 706 22.39 33.51 -26.54
C THR A 706 22.36 34.04 -27.97
N LYS A 707 23.06 35.16 -28.17
CA LYS A 707 23.37 35.73 -29.49
C LYS A 707 24.14 34.70 -30.34
N LYS A 708 23.56 34.29 -31.48
CA LYS A 708 24.24 33.54 -32.54
C LYS A 708 25.26 34.43 -33.27
N LEU A 709 26.52 34.02 -33.27
CA LEU A 709 27.48 34.32 -34.33
C LEU A 709 27.46 33.14 -35.31
N ILE A 710 27.22 33.45 -36.59
CA ILE A 710 27.26 32.52 -37.74
C ILE A 710 28.73 32.37 -38.16
N PRO A 711 29.21 31.18 -38.56
CA PRO A 711 29.41 30.98 -40.01
C PRO A 711 29.06 29.58 -40.55
N ASP A 712 28.61 29.65 -41.80
CA ASP A 712 28.45 28.66 -42.86
C ASP A 712 29.32 27.39 -42.83
N GLY A 713 28.70 26.31 -43.34
CA GLY A 713 29.17 25.80 -44.62
C GLY A 713 29.76 24.40 -44.67
N SER A 714 29.12 23.57 -45.49
CA SER A 714 29.70 22.48 -46.31
C SER A 714 30.04 21.12 -45.66
N THR A 715 29.05 20.22 -45.79
CA THR A 715 29.07 18.97 -46.58
C THR A 715 30.24 17.97 -46.52
N ALA A 716 29.80 16.70 -46.43
CA ALA A 716 30.29 15.49 -47.11
C ALA A 716 31.42 14.68 -46.43
N GLU A 717 31.43 13.34 -46.41
CA GLU A 717 30.45 12.26 -46.63
C GLU A 717 31.19 10.90 -46.43
N PHE A 718 30.43 9.81 -46.19
CA PHE A 718 30.77 8.38 -46.37
C PHE A 718 31.92 7.74 -45.55
N GLY A 719 31.77 6.57 -44.93
CA GLY A 719 30.66 5.61 -44.86
C GLY A 719 31.16 4.16 -44.65
N LYS A 720 30.20 3.27 -44.34
CA LYS A 720 30.19 1.79 -44.43
C LYS A 720 30.86 1.00 -43.28
N LYS A 721 30.36 -0.16 -42.82
CA LYS A 721 29.12 -0.96 -43.02
C LYS A 721 29.27 -2.21 -42.12
N ASN A 722 28.14 -2.74 -41.57
CA ASN A 722 27.66 -4.14 -41.67
C ASN A 722 26.76 -4.49 -40.46
N LYS A 723 25.43 -4.59 -40.64
CA LYS A 723 24.60 -5.78 -40.96
C LYS A 723 24.44 -6.70 -39.73
N ILE A 724 23.23 -7.10 -39.30
CA ILE A 724 22.26 -7.95 -40.02
C ILE A 724 20.79 -7.72 -39.55
N ARG A 725 19.87 -7.73 -40.56
CA ARG A 725 18.43 -8.10 -40.68
C ARG A 725 17.56 -8.26 -39.40
N GLY A 726 16.31 -7.81 -39.32
CA GLY A 726 15.38 -7.24 -40.30
C GLY A 726 13.96 -7.76 -40.05
N VAL A 727 13.01 -6.87 -39.71
CA VAL A 727 11.57 -6.96 -40.02
C VAL A 727 11.09 -5.52 -40.24
N SER A 728 10.30 -5.35 -41.30
CA SER A 728 9.83 -4.13 -41.93
C SER A 728 8.51 -3.60 -41.34
N GLU A 729 8.26 -2.32 -41.62
CA GLU A 729 6.97 -1.60 -41.60
C GLU A 729 6.39 -1.19 -40.23
N PHE A 730 6.62 0.08 -39.88
CA PHE A 730 5.79 0.87 -38.96
C PHE A 730 5.62 2.28 -39.57
N GLU A 731 4.78 2.36 -40.58
CA GLU A 731 3.93 3.52 -40.85
C GLU A 731 2.49 3.07 -40.55
N ASP A 732 1.65 4.01 -40.11
CA ASP A 732 0.27 3.85 -39.61
C ASP A 732 0.12 3.35 -38.17
N PHE A 733 0.03 4.28 -37.20
CA PHE A 733 -0.96 4.22 -36.11
C PHE A 733 -1.21 5.64 -35.58
N LEU A 734 -2.26 6.26 -36.11
CA LEU A 734 -2.98 7.38 -35.51
C LEU A 734 -3.60 6.92 -34.18
N VAL A 735 -3.56 7.82 -33.18
CA VAL A 735 -4.42 7.97 -31.98
C VAL A 735 -5.11 6.68 -31.45
N PRO A 736 -4.78 6.19 -30.24
CA PRO A 736 -5.51 5.07 -29.65
C PRO A 736 -6.99 5.43 -29.45
N GLU A 737 -7.87 4.60 -30.02
CA GLU A 737 -9.30 4.60 -29.72
C GLU A 737 -9.52 4.47 -28.21
N MET A 738 -10.49 5.24 -27.69
CA MET A 738 -10.93 5.17 -26.30
C MET A 738 -11.62 3.81 -26.07
N ASP A 739 -10.91 2.88 -25.45
CA ASP A 739 -11.47 1.60 -25.00
C ASP A 739 -12.47 1.82 -23.85
N ASP A 740 -13.71 1.45 -24.13
CA ASP A 740 -14.83 1.29 -23.20
C ASP A 740 -14.75 -0.11 -22.53
N PRO A 741 -14.74 -0.23 -21.18
CA PRO A 741 -14.79 -1.53 -20.51
C PRO A 741 -16.10 -2.32 -20.74
N ALA A 742 -17.11 -1.77 -21.42
CA ALA A 742 -18.42 -2.40 -21.60
C ALA A 742 -18.63 -3.15 -22.95
N SER A 743 -17.68 -3.20 -23.87
CA SER A 743 -17.88 -3.89 -25.17
C SER A 743 -16.91 -5.05 -25.46
N LYS A 744 -17.12 -6.19 -24.78
CA LYS A 744 -16.70 -7.51 -25.33
C LYS A 744 -17.93 -8.36 -25.65
N GLY A 745 -18.58 -8.00 -26.75
CA GLY A 745 -19.60 -8.84 -27.38
C GLY A 745 -18.97 -10.08 -28.02
N LYS A 746 -19.28 -11.26 -27.47
CA LYS A 746 -19.17 -12.53 -28.21
C LYS A 746 -20.11 -12.43 -29.42
N LYS A 747 -19.62 -12.83 -30.60
CA LYS A 747 -20.48 -13.21 -31.72
C LYS A 747 -21.43 -14.31 -31.25
N SER A 748 -22.73 -14.05 -31.26
CA SER A 748 -23.77 -15.08 -31.24
C SER A 748 -24.68 -14.87 -32.43
N ASP A 749 -24.80 -15.91 -33.24
CA ASP A 749 -25.74 -16.04 -34.34
C ASP A 749 -27.20 -15.79 -33.90
N GLY A 750 -28.00 -15.38 -34.88
CA GLY A 750 -29.27 -14.68 -34.70
C GLY A 750 -30.28 -15.30 -33.75
N VAL A 751 -30.91 -14.42 -32.96
CA VAL A 751 -32.19 -14.65 -32.29
C VAL A 751 -33.03 -13.39 -32.48
N LYS A 752 -34.30 -13.60 -32.85
CA LYS A 752 -35.30 -12.58 -33.20
C LYS A 752 -35.50 -11.55 -32.09
N GLU A 753 -35.81 -10.32 -32.50
CA GLU A 753 -36.38 -9.28 -31.64
C GLU A 753 -37.60 -9.83 -30.90
N GLU A 754 -37.48 -10.02 -29.59
CA GLU A 754 -38.62 -10.07 -28.67
C GLU A 754 -38.71 -8.71 -27.99
N GLU A 755 -39.84 -8.04 -28.22
CA GLU A 755 -40.23 -6.81 -27.54
C GLU A 755 -40.19 -7.00 -26.01
N LEU A 756 -39.51 -6.09 -25.32
CA LEU A 756 -39.51 -6.01 -23.85
C LEU A 756 -40.95 -5.77 -23.34
N PRO A 757 -41.42 -6.49 -22.29
CA PRO A 757 -42.73 -6.25 -21.71
C PRO A 757 -42.80 -4.85 -21.09
N GLN A 758 -43.70 -4.02 -21.60
CA GLN A 758 -44.25 -2.86 -20.91
C GLN A 758 -44.97 -3.35 -19.64
N ASP A 759 -44.30 -3.38 -18.50
CA ASP A 759 -44.92 -3.31 -17.17
C ASP A 759 -43.83 -3.32 -16.07
N ILE A 760 -43.27 -2.14 -15.82
CA ILE A 760 -42.91 -1.74 -14.46
C ILE A 760 -44.02 -0.78 -14.07
N GLN A 761 -44.85 -1.19 -13.11
CA GLN A 761 -45.93 -0.37 -12.59
C GLN A 761 -45.36 0.98 -12.17
N LYS A 762 -45.80 2.05 -12.85
CA LYS A 762 -45.59 3.42 -12.42
C LYS A 762 -46.10 3.54 -10.98
N PRO A 763 -45.34 4.12 -10.03
CA PRO A 763 -45.94 4.59 -8.80
C PRO A 763 -47.03 5.60 -9.17
N ASP A 764 -48.11 5.58 -8.38
CA ASP A 764 -49.33 6.34 -8.61
C ASP A 764 -49.06 7.78 -9.05
N SER A 765 -49.92 8.27 -9.93
CA SER A 765 -49.91 9.61 -10.51
C SER A 765 -49.88 10.69 -9.44
N VAL A 766 -48.68 11.07 -8.99
CA VAL A 766 -48.42 12.36 -8.38
C VAL A 766 -48.40 13.36 -9.53
N ASN A 767 -49.21 14.41 -9.43
CA ASN A 767 -49.16 15.55 -10.35
C ASN A 767 -47.71 16.02 -10.50
N SER A 768 -47.05 15.69 -11.63
CA SER A 768 -45.69 16.13 -11.88
C SER A 768 -45.74 17.57 -12.37
N GLU A 769 -45.87 18.52 -11.44
CA GLU A 769 -45.63 19.92 -11.75
C GLU A 769 -44.18 20.08 -12.20
N THR A 770 -44.00 20.61 -13.40
CA THR A 770 -42.68 20.98 -13.92
C THR A 770 -42.19 22.20 -13.15
N VAL A 771 -41.06 22.07 -12.45
CA VAL A 771 -40.48 23.16 -11.65
C VAL A 771 -39.59 24.03 -12.55
N ALA A 772 -39.76 25.35 -12.49
CA ALA A 772 -38.87 26.29 -13.18
C ALA A 772 -37.47 26.30 -12.51
N PRO A 773 -36.37 26.44 -13.26
CA PRO A 773 -35.03 26.47 -12.68
C PRO A 773 -34.85 27.56 -11.61
N LYS A 774 -34.28 27.19 -10.47
CA LYS A 774 -33.96 28.13 -9.38
C LYS A 774 -32.67 28.89 -9.70
N PRO A 775 -32.58 30.20 -9.36
CA PRO A 775 -31.33 30.94 -9.51
C PRO A 775 -30.27 30.45 -8.52
N ILE A 776 -29.00 30.46 -8.93
CA ILE A 776 -27.87 30.18 -8.03
C ILE A 776 -27.51 31.43 -7.22
N GLY A 777 -27.43 31.27 -5.88
CA GLY A 777 -27.08 32.34 -4.95
C GLY A 777 -25.60 32.75 -5.01
N ARG A 778 -25.32 33.99 -4.59
CA ARG A 778 -23.95 34.52 -4.48
C ARG A 778 -23.53 34.57 -3.01
N VAL A 779 -22.35 34.04 -2.69
CA VAL A 779 -21.76 34.05 -1.36
C VAL A 779 -20.46 34.86 -1.39
N HIS A 780 -20.22 35.68 -0.38
CA HIS A 780 -19.01 36.48 -0.26
C HIS A 780 -17.98 35.78 0.63
N ILE A 781 -16.82 35.47 0.06
CA ILE A 781 -15.74 34.72 0.72
C ILE A 781 -14.65 35.68 1.14
N LYS A 782 -14.40 35.79 2.45
CA LYS A 782 -13.33 36.64 3.01
C LYS A 782 -12.16 35.80 3.54
N SER A 783 -12.42 34.56 3.93
CA SER A 783 -11.47 33.65 4.56
C SER A 783 -11.64 32.21 4.07
N ALA A 784 -10.65 31.36 4.38
CA ALA A 784 -10.73 29.92 4.12
C ALA A 784 -11.87 29.24 4.91
N GLU A 785 -12.20 29.77 6.10
CA GLU A 785 -13.31 29.27 6.92
C GLU A 785 -14.67 29.54 6.26
N ASP A 786 -14.85 30.70 5.63
CA ASP A 786 -16.08 31.00 4.87
C ASP A 786 -16.27 29.99 3.73
N PHE A 787 -15.18 29.64 3.03
CA PHE A 787 -15.24 28.65 1.96
C PHE A 787 -15.46 27.23 2.49
N ALA A 788 -14.91 26.89 3.65
CA ALA A 788 -15.21 25.62 4.32
C ALA A 788 -16.69 25.49 4.66
N LYS A 789 -17.35 26.57 5.12
CA LYS A 789 -18.81 26.61 5.34
C LYS A 789 -19.59 26.42 4.05
N VAL A 790 -19.10 26.97 2.92
CA VAL A 790 -19.71 26.73 1.60
C VAL A 790 -19.59 25.26 1.18
N MET A 791 -18.42 24.64 1.38
CA MET A 791 -18.23 23.23 1.05
C MET A 791 -19.11 22.32 1.91
N ALA A 792 -19.22 22.61 3.22
CA ALA A 792 -20.06 21.85 4.15
C ALA A 792 -21.55 21.86 3.75
N LYS A 793 -22.04 22.97 3.16
CA LYS A 793 -23.42 23.08 2.67
C LYS A 793 -23.71 22.27 1.40
N GLY A 794 -22.69 21.76 0.70
CA GLY A 794 -22.86 20.86 -0.44
C GLY A 794 -23.69 21.40 -1.62
N LYS A 795 -23.87 22.73 -1.74
CA LYS A 795 -24.73 23.39 -2.75
C LYS A 795 -23.91 24.31 -3.67
N PRO A 796 -24.24 24.41 -4.97
CA PRO A 796 -23.52 25.26 -5.91
C PRO A 796 -23.80 26.73 -5.62
N VAL A 797 -22.75 27.55 -5.63
CA VAL A 797 -22.83 28.99 -5.35
C VAL A 797 -21.85 29.79 -6.20
N LEU A 798 -22.23 31.03 -6.52
CA LEU A 798 -21.32 32.02 -7.09
C LEU A 798 -20.47 32.63 -5.97
N LEU A 799 -19.16 32.48 -6.05
CA LEU A 799 -18.22 33.05 -5.09
C LEU A 799 -17.90 34.49 -5.47
N SER A 800 -18.06 35.41 -4.53
CA SER A 800 -17.60 36.79 -4.63
C SER A 800 -16.51 37.06 -3.60
N GLY A 801 -15.63 38.03 -3.86
CA GLY A 801 -14.42 38.23 -3.05
C GLY A 801 -13.25 37.31 -3.43
N VAL A 802 -13.43 36.45 -4.43
CA VAL A 802 -12.39 35.58 -4.99
C VAL A 802 -11.88 36.19 -6.30
N SER A 803 -10.70 36.81 -6.26
CA SER A 803 -10.04 37.35 -7.47
C SER A 803 -9.31 36.24 -8.22
N ILE A 804 -9.48 36.15 -9.55
CA ILE A 804 -8.83 35.13 -10.38
C ILE A 804 -7.57 35.62 -11.10
N GLY A 805 -7.07 36.81 -10.73
CA GLY A 805 -5.86 37.42 -11.31
C GLY A 805 -6.10 38.27 -12.56
N ASP A 806 -5.02 38.70 -13.19
CA ASP A 806 -5.04 39.58 -14.38
C ASP A 806 -5.62 38.91 -15.63
N CYS A 807 -5.88 37.60 -15.61
CA CYS A 807 -6.36 36.84 -16.76
C CYS A 807 -7.66 37.41 -17.35
N VAL A 808 -8.53 37.99 -16.52
CA VAL A 808 -9.82 38.59 -16.95
C VAL A 808 -9.59 39.74 -17.93
N GLU A 809 -8.56 40.54 -17.71
CA GLU A 809 -8.21 41.67 -18.59
C GLU A 809 -7.29 41.23 -19.72
N LYS A 810 -6.29 40.39 -19.42
CA LYS A 810 -5.21 40.04 -20.35
C LYS A 810 -5.62 39.03 -21.41
N TRP A 811 -6.46 38.03 -21.10
CA TRP A 811 -6.71 36.89 -22.00
C TRP A 811 -7.68 37.25 -23.15
N THR A 812 -7.26 38.18 -24.01
CA THR A 812 -7.88 38.43 -25.31
C THR A 812 -7.47 37.35 -26.32
N PRO A 813 -8.23 37.14 -27.42
CA PRO A 813 -7.84 36.21 -28.48
C PRO A 813 -6.41 36.46 -29.00
N GLU A 814 -6.03 37.72 -29.19
CA GLU A 814 -4.71 38.13 -29.67
C GLU A 814 -3.61 37.80 -28.66
N TYR A 815 -3.87 38.10 -27.37
CA TYR A 815 -2.93 37.79 -26.29
C TYR A 815 -2.72 36.29 -26.14
N LEU A 816 -3.80 35.50 -26.17
CA LEU A 816 -3.70 34.05 -26.06
C LEU A 816 -2.89 33.47 -27.22
N VAL A 817 -3.10 33.93 -28.46
CA VAL A 817 -2.34 33.47 -29.62
C VAL A 817 -0.85 33.83 -29.51
N ASP A 818 -0.53 35.06 -29.06
CA ASP A 818 0.85 35.51 -28.83
C ASP A 818 1.55 34.66 -27.75
N LYS A 819 0.93 34.50 -26.59
CA LYS A 819 1.54 33.84 -25.43
C LYS A 819 1.59 32.33 -25.54
N VAL A 820 0.53 31.68 -26.02
CA VAL A 820 0.49 30.22 -26.16
C VAL A 820 1.32 29.75 -27.35
N GLY A 821 1.49 30.61 -28.36
CA GLY A 821 2.18 30.31 -29.62
C GLY A 821 1.20 29.81 -30.67
N GLY A 822 1.04 30.57 -31.75
CA GLY A 822 0.02 30.30 -32.77
C GLY A 822 0.14 28.94 -33.48
N ASP A 823 1.36 28.45 -33.67
CA ASP A 823 1.64 27.17 -34.33
C ASP A 823 1.51 25.96 -33.39
N ARG A 824 1.30 26.19 -32.09
CA ARG A 824 1.15 25.10 -31.12
C ARG A 824 -0.09 24.29 -31.47
N GLU A 825 0.07 22.99 -31.64
CA GLU A 825 -1.08 22.13 -31.91
C GLU A 825 -1.92 21.87 -30.65
N VAL A 826 -3.23 21.93 -30.80
CA VAL A 826 -4.21 21.59 -29.76
C VAL A 826 -5.23 20.60 -30.30
N ILE A 827 -5.73 19.72 -29.42
CA ILE A 827 -6.80 18.77 -29.74
C ILE A 827 -8.13 19.37 -29.25
N ILE A 828 -9.06 19.57 -30.17
CA ILE A 828 -10.37 20.16 -29.92
C ILE A 828 -11.48 19.17 -30.20
N HIS A 829 -12.64 19.42 -29.63
CA HIS A 829 -13.90 18.79 -30.00
C HIS A 829 -14.52 19.66 -31.08
N ARG A 830 -14.90 19.06 -32.21
CA ARG A 830 -15.67 19.70 -33.27
C ARG A 830 -17.02 19.00 -33.40
N ALA A 831 -18.10 19.74 -33.14
CA ALA A 831 -19.46 19.29 -33.36
C ALA A 831 -19.67 18.89 -34.83
N GLN A 832 -20.49 17.87 -35.07
CA GLN A 832 -20.93 17.54 -36.42
C GLN A 832 -21.82 18.67 -36.99
N PRO A 833 -21.99 18.75 -38.32
CA PRO A 833 -22.90 19.72 -38.92
C PRO A 833 -24.29 19.66 -38.28
N ASP A 834 -24.90 20.83 -38.06
CA ASP A 834 -26.25 21.00 -37.48
C ASP A 834 -26.43 20.52 -36.02
N VAL A 835 -25.32 20.21 -35.31
CA VAL A 835 -25.33 19.86 -33.88
C VAL A 835 -25.04 21.10 -33.02
N GLU A 836 -26.05 21.55 -32.28
CA GLU A 836 -25.90 22.65 -31.30
C GLU A 836 -25.40 22.18 -29.93
N HIS A 837 -25.70 20.92 -29.57
CA HIS A 837 -25.36 20.33 -28.27
C HIS A 837 -24.58 19.03 -28.46
N MET A 838 -23.33 19.02 -28.01
CA MET A 838 -22.51 17.80 -28.08
C MET A 838 -23.00 16.78 -27.05
N ASN A 839 -22.98 15.50 -27.41
CA ASN A 839 -23.33 14.37 -26.56
C ASN A 839 -22.21 13.33 -26.58
N PHE A 840 -21.73 12.97 -25.38
CA PHE A 840 -20.61 12.03 -25.23
C PHE A 840 -20.99 10.57 -25.49
N VAL A 841 -22.25 10.19 -25.21
CA VAL A 841 -22.75 8.83 -25.40
C VAL A 841 -23.01 8.56 -26.88
N THR A 842 -23.66 9.47 -27.59
CA THR A 842 -23.94 9.32 -29.03
C THR A 842 -22.76 9.74 -29.91
N LYS A 843 -21.74 10.39 -29.34
CA LYS A 843 -20.52 10.85 -30.03
C LYS A 843 -20.81 11.68 -31.29
N ASN A 844 -21.72 12.65 -31.18
CA ASN A 844 -22.09 13.58 -32.25
C ASN A 844 -21.04 14.69 -32.51
N PHE A 845 -19.77 14.46 -32.16
CA PHE A 845 -18.62 15.32 -32.38
C PHE A 845 -17.38 14.48 -32.71
N LYS A 846 -16.32 15.13 -33.18
CA LYS A 846 -15.02 14.48 -33.45
C LYS A 846 -13.87 15.23 -32.78
N TYR A 847 -12.79 14.52 -32.50
CA TYR A 847 -11.53 15.14 -32.09
C TYR A 847 -10.76 15.62 -33.32
N GLU A 848 -10.24 16.84 -33.28
CA GLU A 848 -9.45 17.42 -34.36
C GLU A 848 -8.21 18.11 -33.80
N LYS A 849 -7.06 17.86 -34.42
CA LYS A 849 -5.79 18.48 -34.04
C LYS A 849 -5.52 19.66 -34.98
N ILE A 850 -5.48 20.87 -34.45
CA ILE A 850 -5.30 22.10 -35.24
C ILE A 850 -4.32 23.07 -34.55
N PRO A 851 -3.66 23.97 -35.30
CA PRO A 851 -2.88 25.05 -34.71
C PRO A 851 -3.74 25.94 -33.80
N PHE A 852 -3.17 26.38 -32.68
CA PHE A 852 -3.87 27.17 -31.68
C PHE A 852 -4.41 28.50 -32.23
N LYS A 853 -3.66 29.13 -33.15
CA LYS A 853 -4.13 30.34 -33.85
C LYS A 853 -5.40 30.08 -34.66
N ASP A 854 -5.45 28.97 -35.39
CA ASP A 854 -6.61 28.62 -36.22
C ASP A 854 -7.81 28.26 -35.35
N PHE A 855 -7.56 27.59 -34.21
CA PHE A 855 -8.57 27.35 -33.19
C PHE A 855 -9.16 28.66 -32.63
N ILE A 856 -8.31 29.58 -32.17
CA ILE A 856 -8.76 30.86 -31.61
C ILE A 856 -9.50 31.70 -32.65
N ASN A 857 -8.98 31.79 -33.88
CA ASN A 857 -9.66 32.47 -34.99
C ASN A 857 -11.02 31.84 -35.31
N SER A 858 -11.15 30.52 -35.21
CA SER A 858 -12.42 29.83 -35.44
C SER A 858 -13.39 30.00 -34.27
N ALA A 859 -12.89 30.07 -33.03
CA ALA A 859 -13.71 30.20 -31.83
C ALA A 859 -14.23 31.63 -31.64
N PHE A 860 -13.42 32.63 -31.98
CA PHE A 860 -13.70 34.06 -31.78
C PHE A 860 -13.91 34.86 -33.08
N GLY A 861 -13.79 34.21 -34.24
CA GLY A 861 -13.96 34.85 -35.54
C GLY A 861 -15.36 35.44 -35.72
N THR A 862 -15.44 36.58 -36.40
CA THR A 862 -16.70 37.26 -36.72
C THR A 862 -17.47 36.48 -37.78
N THR A 863 -18.41 35.66 -37.33
CA THR A 863 -19.48 35.17 -38.19
C THR A 863 -20.54 36.27 -38.31
N SER A 864 -20.95 36.58 -39.54
CA SER A 864 -22.18 37.36 -39.81
C SER A 864 -23.32 36.82 -38.94
N PRO A 865 -24.29 37.64 -38.48
CA PRO A 865 -25.45 37.17 -37.71
C PRO A 865 -26.28 36.05 -38.38
N GLU A 866 -25.99 35.70 -39.64
CA GLU A 866 -26.59 34.59 -40.39
C GLU A 866 -25.71 33.31 -40.45
N SER A 867 -24.54 33.28 -39.82
CA SER A 867 -23.59 32.16 -39.91
C SER A 867 -23.64 31.27 -38.66
N THR A 868 -23.87 29.98 -38.89
CA THR A 868 -23.83 28.89 -37.89
C THR A 868 -22.55 28.91 -37.07
N SER A 869 -22.65 28.58 -35.77
CA SER A 869 -21.49 28.44 -34.86
C SER A 869 -20.40 27.57 -35.47
N SER A 870 -19.13 27.90 -35.20
CA SER A 870 -18.01 27.03 -35.61
C SER A 870 -18.01 25.68 -34.89
N GLY A 871 -18.78 25.54 -33.80
CA GLY A 871 -19.04 24.28 -33.12
C GLY A 871 -17.79 23.66 -32.53
N ILE A 872 -16.89 24.46 -31.93
CA ILE A 872 -15.61 23.98 -31.42
C ILE A 872 -15.41 24.24 -29.94
N TYR A 873 -14.78 23.26 -29.28
CA TYR A 873 -14.50 23.29 -27.85
C TYR A 873 -13.15 22.66 -27.51
N LEU A 874 -12.35 23.37 -26.73
CA LEU A 874 -11.11 22.90 -26.14
C LEU A 874 -11.31 22.62 -24.65
N ARG A 875 -11.03 21.39 -24.23
CA ARG A 875 -10.62 21.04 -22.87
C ARG A 875 -9.16 20.65 -22.95
N SER A 876 -8.26 21.40 -22.33
CA SER A 876 -6.85 21.04 -22.39
C SER A 876 -6.56 19.70 -21.73
N VAL A 877 -5.61 18.98 -22.28
CA VAL A 877 -5.04 17.74 -21.73
C VAL A 877 -3.58 17.98 -21.34
N SER A 878 -3.01 17.10 -20.51
CA SER A 878 -1.61 17.21 -20.11
C SER A 878 -0.68 17.16 -21.32
N SER A 879 0.18 18.16 -21.42
CA SER A 879 1.27 18.27 -22.38
C SER A 879 2.39 17.26 -22.15
N ILE A 880 2.53 16.76 -20.91
CA ILE A 880 3.49 15.71 -20.54
C ILE A 880 2.97 14.35 -20.98
N SER A 881 1.71 14.03 -20.63
CA SER A 881 1.07 12.78 -21.03
C SER A 881 -0.45 12.86 -20.90
N ALA A 882 -1.11 13.13 -22.01
CA ALA A 882 -2.57 13.27 -22.09
C ALA A 882 -3.33 12.05 -21.55
N ASN A 883 -2.73 10.86 -21.65
CA ASN A 883 -3.35 9.62 -21.21
C ASN A 883 -3.02 9.24 -19.77
N SER A 884 -2.06 9.83 -19.08
CA SER A 884 -1.64 9.37 -17.74
C SER A 884 -1.46 10.43 -16.68
N LYS A 885 -1.56 11.72 -17.03
CA LYS A 885 -1.43 12.83 -16.11
C LYS A 885 -2.62 13.79 -16.27
N PRO A 886 -3.18 14.32 -15.16
CA PRO A 886 -4.20 15.36 -15.22
C PRO A 886 -3.63 16.63 -15.87
N ALA A 887 -4.51 17.42 -16.50
CA ALA A 887 -4.14 18.70 -17.07
C ALA A 887 -3.89 19.72 -15.94
N VAL A 888 -2.80 20.47 -16.01
CA VAL A 888 -2.43 21.51 -15.03
C VAL A 888 -2.03 22.75 -15.79
N LEU A 889 -2.79 23.85 -15.63
CA LEU A 889 -2.57 25.10 -16.37
C LEU A 889 -1.11 25.59 -16.31
N ALA A 890 -0.49 25.54 -15.12
CA ALA A 890 0.90 25.96 -14.92
C ALA A 890 1.92 25.12 -15.69
N THR A 891 1.63 23.83 -15.88
CA THR A 891 2.49 22.91 -16.64
C THR A 891 2.19 22.99 -18.14
N ASP A 892 0.92 23.04 -18.50
CA ASP A 892 0.47 22.90 -19.88
C ASP A 892 0.49 24.22 -20.64
N PHE A 893 0.23 25.34 -19.98
CA PHE A 893 0.26 26.68 -20.57
C PHE A 893 1.07 27.65 -19.69
N PRO A 894 2.37 27.38 -19.46
CA PRO A 894 3.19 28.13 -18.51
C PRO A 894 3.28 29.64 -18.85
N THR A 895 3.16 29.99 -20.13
CA THR A 895 3.28 31.37 -20.62
C THR A 895 2.10 32.28 -20.28
N ILE A 896 0.96 31.71 -19.88
CA ILE A 896 -0.24 32.46 -19.43
C ILE A 896 -0.63 32.12 -17.99
N ALA A 897 0.04 31.15 -17.36
CA ALA A 897 -0.35 30.63 -16.05
C ALA A 897 -0.23 31.66 -14.94
N SER A 898 0.79 32.54 -14.98
CA SER A 898 0.98 33.60 -14.00
C SER A 898 -0.12 34.66 -13.99
N ASP A 899 -0.91 34.76 -15.06
CA ASP A 899 -2.04 35.69 -15.12
C ASP A 899 -3.24 35.18 -14.32
N PHE A 900 -3.30 33.87 -14.02
CA PHE A 900 -4.37 33.24 -13.26
C PHE A 900 -3.90 32.90 -11.85
N THR A 901 -4.56 33.46 -10.84
CA THR A 901 -4.21 33.25 -9.42
C THR A 901 -5.45 33.03 -8.59
N LEU A 902 -5.41 32.11 -7.64
CA LEU A 902 -6.47 31.94 -6.64
C LEU A 902 -6.01 32.55 -5.29
N PRO A 903 -6.88 33.24 -4.55
CA PRO A 903 -6.54 33.84 -3.27
C PRO A 903 -6.51 32.80 -2.16
N SER A 904 -5.83 33.11 -1.05
CA SER A 904 -5.72 32.23 0.12
C SER A 904 -7.08 31.91 0.78
N SER A 905 -8.12 32.69 0.51
CA SER A 905 -9.48 32.42 0.99
C SER A 905 -10.12 31.16 0.38
N VAL A 906 -9.54 30.59 -0.68
CA VAL A 906 -9.93 29.28 -1.25
C VAL A 906 -8.74 28.32 -1.31
N ASN A 907 -7.75 28.47 -0.44
CA ASN A 907 -6.48 27.74 -0.50
C ASN A 907 -6.64 26.20 -0.47
N VAL A 908 -7.71 25.68 0.13
CA VAL A 908 -8.03 24.23 0.08
C VAL A 908 -8.13 23.69 -1.35
N VAL A 909 -8.59 24.52 -2.29
CA VAL A 909 -8.68 24.18 -3.72
C VAL A 909 -7.29 23.95 -4.31
N THR A 910 -6.32 24.78 -3.94
CA THR A 910 -4.92 24.67 -4.42
C THR A 910 -4.15 23.58 -3.70
N GLU A 911 -4.33 23.42 -2.38
CA GLU A 911 -3.67 22.38 -1.57
C GLU A 911 -4.10 20.97 -1.97
N SER A 912 -5.37 20.81 -2.32
CA SER A 912 -5.96 19.51 -2.71
C SER A 912 -6.23 19.41 -4.22
N ALA A 913 -5.57 20.24 -5.04
CA ALA A 913 -5.80 20.31 -6.48
C ALA A 913 -5.51 18.98 -7.18
N HIS A 914 -6.45 18.53 -7.99
CA HIS A 914 -6.31 17.38 -8.88
C HIS A 914 -5.93 17.79 -10.31
N SER A 915 -6.64 18.78 -10.87
CA SER A 915 -6.40 19.26 -12.24
C SER A 915 -6.88 20.71 -12.42
N SER A 916 -6.32 21.42 -13.39
CA SER A 916 -6.72 22.78 -13.77
C SER A 916 -6.81 22.98 -15.29
N PRO A 917 -7.67 22.24 -16.01
CA PRO A 917 -7.80 22.38 -17.47
C PRO A 917 -8.27 23.78 -17.91
N LEU A 918 -7.61 24.30 -18.96
CA LEU A 918 -8.05 25.44 -19.74
C LEU A 918 -9.22 25.03 -20.64
N ARG A 919 -10.31 25.80 -20.57
CA ARG A 919 -11.53 25.58 -21.36
C ARG A 919 -11.80 26.77 -22.28
N ILE A 920 -11.89 26.53 -23.59
CA ILE A 920 -12.21 27.56 -24.59
C ILE A 920 -13.28 27.03 -25.53
N SER A 921 -14.31 27.83 -25.84
CA SER A 921 -15.43 27.41 -26.70
C SER A 921 -15.86 28.52 -27.65
N SER A 922 -16.37 28.15 -28.83
CA SER A 922 -17.19 29.05 -29.65
C SER A 922 -18.54 29.34 -28.98
N ALA A 923 -19.29 30.32 -29.50
CA ALA A 923 -20.67 30.55 -29.07
C ALA A 923 -21.58 29.38 -29.48
N ASN A 924 -22.68 29.15 -28.76
CA ASN A 924 -23.76 28.20 -29.09
C ASN A 924 -23.29 26.74 -29.30
N VAL A 925 -22.23 26.31 -28.63
CA VAL A 925 -21.81 24.89 -28.59
C VAL A 925 -22.02 24.34 -27.18
N GLY A 926 -23.16 23.69 -26.97
CA GLY A 926 -23.54 23.12 -25.68
C GLY A 926 -22.71 21.89 -25.32
N MET A 927 -22.26 21.83 -24.07
CA MET A 927 -21.65 20.63 -23.48
C MET A 927 -22.73 19.70 -22.94
N TRP A 928 -22.51 18.39 -23.04
CA TRP A 928 -23.43 17.38 -22.53
C TRP A 928 -23.64 17.49 -21.02
N LEU A 929 -24.81 17.05 -20.57
CA LEU A 929 -25.10 16.87 -19.15
C LEU A 929 -24.23 15.74 -18.58
N HIS A 930 -23.46 16.07 -17.55
CA HIS A 930 -22.61 15.12 -16.82
C HIS A 930 -22.47 15.53 -15.36
N PHE A 931 -22.05 14.62 -14.49
CA PHE A 931 -21.55 14.99 -13.17
C PHE A 931 -20.05 14.72 -13.08
N ASP A 932 -19.39 15.44 -12.19
CA ASP A 932 -18.00 15.16 -11.82
C ASP A 932 -17.98 14.55 -10.42
N VAL A 933 -17.16 13.52 -10.20
CA VAL A 933 -17.06 12.88 -8.87
C VAL A 933 -16.31 13.79 -7.88
N MET A 934 -15.41 14.63 -8.40
CA MET A 934 -14.70 15.63 -7.60
C MET A 934 -15.43 16.97 -7.59
N ALA A 935 -15.40 17.64 -6.45
CA ALA A 935 -15.75 19.04 -6.37
C ALA A 935 -14.80 19.90 -7.23
N ASN A 936 -15.32 21.01 -7.76
CA ASN A 936 -14.53 21.91 -8.57
C ASN A 936 -15.00 23.36 -8.46
N ILE A 937 -14.08 24.28 -8.77
CA ILE A 937 -14.43 25.67 -9.05
C ILE A 937 -14.20 25.98 -10.53
N LEU A 938 -15.17 26.61 -11.16
CA LEU A 938 -15.05 27.11 -12.51
C LEU A 938 -14.80 28.62 -12.46
N CYS A 939 -13.60 29.03 -12.84
CA CYS A 939 -13.18 30.42 -12.92
C CYS A 939 -13.43 30.93 -14.34
N HIS A 940 -14.46 31.75 -14.52
CA HIS A 940 -14.89 32.22 -15.83
C HIS A 940 -14.17 33.52 -16.21
N VAL A 941 -13.39 33.49 -17.29
CA VAL A 941 -12.45 34.56 -17.63
C VAL A 941 -13.03 35.50 -18.67
N ARG A 942 -13.74 34.97 -19.68
CA ARG A 942 -14.26 35.76 -20.81
C ARG A 942 -15.57 35.18 -21.34
N GLY A 943 -16.42 36.07 -21.85
CA GLY A 943 -17.69 35.75 -22.51
C GLY A 943 -18.83 35.54 -21.53
N GLN A 944 -19.99 35.11 -22.03
CA GLN A 944 -21.15 34.73 -21.23
C GLN A 944 -21.47 33.25 -21.42
N LYS A 945 -21.69 32.54 -20.31
CA LYS A 945 -21.95 31.10 -20.32
C LYS A 945 -23.14 30.76 -19.41
N ARG A 946 -24.18 30.17 -20.00
CA ARG A 946 -25.35 29.67 -19.29
C ARG A 946 -25.03 28.28 -18.72
N PHE A 947 -25.38 28.05 -17.47
CA PHE A 947 -25.21 26.78 -16.77
C PHE A 947 -26.55 26.25 -16.30
N ARG A 948 -26.76 24.94 -16.43
CA ARG A 948 -27.88 24.23 -15.82
C ARG A 948 -27.32 23.12 -14.94
N LEU A 949 -27.72 23.11 -13.67
CA LEU A 949 -27.25 22.19 -12.64
C LEU A 949 -28.43 21.49 -11.97
N TYR A 950 -28.20 20.30 -11.44
CA TYR A 950 -29.19 19.50 -10.72
C TYR A 950 -28.58 19.01 -9.40
N PRO A 951 -29.36 18.91 -8.32
CA PRO A 951 -28.90 18.22 -7.13
C PRO A 951 -28.66 16.72 -7.42
N PRO A 952 -27.72 16.06 -6.72
CA PRO A 952 -27.44 14.63 -6.90
C PRO A 952 -28.66 13.72 -6.70
N THR A 953 -29.64 14.14 -5.90
CA THR A 953 -30.92 13.43 -5.68
C THR A 953 -31.74 13.25 -6.97
N ASP A 954 -31.54 14.11 -7.97
CA ASP A 954 -32.24 14.03 -9.26
C ASP A 954 -31.63 12.99 -10.21
N VAL A 955 -30.49 12.35 -9.89
CA VAL A 955 -29.69 11.53 -10.82
C VAL A 955 -30.49 10.44 -11.53
N LEU A 956 -31.50 9.85 -10.86
CA LEU A 956 -32.36 8.81 -11.41
C LEU A 956 -33.29 9.31 -12.54
N HIS A 957 -33.55 10.61 -12.61
CA HIS A 957 -34.39 11.25 -13.63
C HIS A 957 -33.59 11.78 -14.84
N LEU A 958 -32.26 11.83 -14.73
CA LEU A 958 -31.38 12.49 -15.71
C LEU A 958 -30.82 11.55 -16.78
N SER A 959 -31.31 10.31 -16.87
CA SER A 959 -30.89 9.31 -17.85
C SER A 959 -29.36 9.12 -17.91
N ILE A 960 -28.71 9.05 -16.74
CA ILE A 960 -27.28 8.75 -16.62
C ILE A 960 -27.13 7.23 -16.38
N PRO A 961 -26.52 6.48 -17.33
CA PRO A 961 -26.38 5.03 -17.18
C PRO A 961 -25.47 4.63 -16.00
N PRO A 962 -25.71 3.47 -15.34
CA PRO A 962 -24.83 3.00 -14.27
C PRO A 962 -23.36 2.84 -14.71
N GLY A 963 -22.44 3.49 -13.99
CA GLY A 963 -21.01 3.50 -14.33
C GLY A 963 -20.63 4.46 -15.47
N SER A 964 -21.56 5.31 -15.90
CA SER A 964 -21.30 6.49 -16.73
C SER A 964 -21.45 7.74 -15.88
N SER A 965 -20.68 8.78 -16.19
CA SER A 965 -20.86 10.12 -15.63
C SER A 965 -21.66 11.05 -16.55
N SER A 966 -21.98 10.61 -17.77
CA SER A 966 -22.65 11.41 -18.81
C SER A 966 -24.07 10.89 -19.12
N SER A 967 -24.98 11.83 -19.38
CA SER A 967 -26.39 11.58 -19.73
C SER A 967 -26.59 11.27 -21.22
N THR A 968 -27.65 10.53 -21.54
CA THR A 968 -28.14 10.34 -22.91
C THR A 968 -29.06 11.46 -23.40
N ILE A 969 -29.41 12.45 -22.56
CA ILE A 969 -30.26 13.58 -22.95
C ILE A 969 -29.45 14.55 -23.82
N GLU A 970 -29.98 14.88 -25.00
CA GLU A 970 -29.25 15.68 -26.00
C GLU A 970 -29.28 17.19 -25.74
N ASN A 971 -30.45 17.74 -25.39
CA ASN A 971 -30.60 19.18 -25.10
C ASN A 971 -31.26 19.38 -23.74
N ILE A 972 -30.45 19.64 -22.71
CA ILE A 972 -30.94 19.87 -21.35
C ILE A 972 -31.47 21.28 -21.13
N PHE A 973 -31.12 22.25 -21.98
CA PHE A 973 -31.49 23.67 -21.78
C PHE A 973 -32.92 23.99 -22.23
N ASP A 974 -33.43 23.24 -23.21
CA ASP A 974 -34.80 23.36 -23.71
C ASP A 974 -35.73 22.21 -23.26
N THR A 975 -35.18 21.21 -22.58
CA THR A 975 -35.94 20.10 -22.02
C THR A 975 -36.27 20.36 -20.55
N ASN A 976 -37.55 20.20 -20.18
CA ASN A 976 -37.98 20.20 -18.78
C ASN A 976 -38.24 18.74 -18.34
N ILE A 977 -37.55 18.29 -17.29
CA ILE A 977 -37.58 16.89 -16.85
C ILE A 977 -38.49 16.79 -15.61
N PRO A 978 -39.64 16.09 -15.70
CA PRO A 978 -40.51 15.90 -14.55
C PRO A 978 -39.79 15.22 -13.38
N GLY A 979 -40.04 15.69 -12.17
CA GLY A 979 -39.42 15.15 -10.95
C GLY A 979 -38.00 15.62 -10.68
N THR A 980 -37.55 16.69 -11.35
CA THR A 980 -36.23 17.31 -11.11
C THR A 980 -36.35 18.72 -10.54
N ASN A 981 -35.27 19.18 -9.92
CA ASN A 981 -35.13 20.45 -9.21
C ASN A 981 -33.97 21.27 -9.82
N PRO A 982 -34.08 21.74 -11.07
CA PRO A 982 -32.98 22.39 -11.76
C PRO A 982 -32.58 23.73 -11.13
N TYR A 983 -31.30 24.05 -11.23
CA TYR A 983 -30.70 25.35 -10.96
C TYR A 983 -30.12 25.94 -12.24
N GLU A 984 -30.16 27.26 -12.37
CA GLU A 984 -29.64 27.95 -13.54
C GLU A 984 -28.95 29.28 -13.19
N LEU A 985 -27.91 29.61 -13.96
CA LEU A 985 -27.24 30.91 -13.93
C LEU A 985 -26.59 31.23 -15.29
N ILE A 986 -26.30 32.51 -15.49
CA ILE A 986 -25.40 33.00 -16.54
C ILE A 986 -24.17 33.55 -15.84
N MET A 987 -22.99 33.03 -16.17
CA MET A 987 -21.72 33.51 -15.63
C MET A 987 -21.18 34.67 -16.47
N GLU A 988 -20.73 35.72 -15.78
CA GLU A 988 -20.07 36.89 -16.35
C GLU A 988 -18.54 36.83 -16.15
N PRO A 989 -17.73 37.54 -16.95
CA PRO A 989 -16.28 37.57 -16.78
C PRO A 989 -15.88 37.94 -15.33
N GLY A 990 -15.03 37.11 -14.73
CA GLY A 990 -14.58 37.24 -13.33
C GLY A 990 -15.41 36.44 -12.32
N ASP A 991 -16.55 35.88 -12.69
CA ASP A 991 -17.32 35.01 -11.80
C ASP A 991 -16.61 33.67 -11.54
N VAL A 992 -16.73 33.19 -10.30
CA VAL A 992 -16.24 31.87 -9.88
C VAL A 992 -17.43 31.05 -9.38
N LEU A 993 -17.73 29.94 -10.04
CA LEU A 993 -18.80 29.03 -9.63
C LEU A 993 -18.21 27.84 -8.87
N TYR A 994 -18.66 27.61 -7.65
CA TYR A 994 -18.41 26.35 -6.93
C TYR A 994 -19.42 25.29 -7.37
N ILE A 995 -18.92 24.14 -7.80
CA ILE A 995 -19.70 22.96 -8.16
C ILE A 995 -19.28 21.84 -7.21
N PRO A 996 -20.16 21.42 -6.28
CA PRO A 996 -19.87 20.31 -5.37
C PRO A 996 -19.77 18.98 -6.11
N GLU A 997 -19.19 17.99 -5.44
CA GLU A 997 -19.09 16.60 -5.89
C GLU A 997 -20.45 16.02 -6.32
N CYS A 998 -20.44 15.21 -7.36
CA CYS A 998 -21.60 14.49 -7.88
C CYS A 998 -22.77 15.34 -8.38
N TRP A 999 -22.64 16.67 -8.49
CA TRP A 999 -23.68 17.55 -9.05
C TRP A 999 -23.73 17.45 -10.58
N PRO A 1000 -24.83 16.93 -11.18
CA PRO A 1000 -24.98 16.92 -12.64
C PRO A 1000 -25.16 18.34 -13.19
N HIS A 1001 -24.42 18.67 -14.24
CA HIS A 1001 -24.41 19.99 -14.85
C HIS A 1001 -24.11 19.95 -16.36
N ALA A 1002 -24.54 21.01 -17.03
CA ALA A 1002 -24.24 21.28 -18.43
C ALA A 1002 -23.96 22.77 -18.62
N ALA A 1003 -23.20 23.09 -19.67
CA ALA A 1003 -22.81 24.46 -20.00
C ALA A 1003 -23.13 24.80 -21.46
N LEU A 1004 -23.72 25.97 -21.68
CA LEU A 1004 -24.01 26.54 -22.99
C LEU A 1004 -23.35 27.93 -23.10
N PRO A 1005 -22.26 28.08 -23.87
CA PRO A 1005 -21.66 29.37 -24.16
C PRO A 1005 -22.60 30.23 -25.01
N LEU A 1006 -23.02 31.40 -24.51
CA LEU A 1006 -23.85 32.36 -25.25
C LEU A 1006 -22.98 33.24 -26.17
N THR A 1007 -21.73 33.46 -25.76
CA THR A 1007 -20.68 34.05 -26.59
C THR A 1007 -19.46 33.11 -26.57
N PRO A 1008 -18.43 33.36 -27.40
CA PRO A 1008 -17.16 32.67 -27.25
C PRO A 1008 -16.61 32.88 -25.84
N CYS A 1009 -16.14 31.80 -25.20
CA CYS A 1009 -15.81 31.79 -23.77
C CYS A 1009 -14.41 31.28 -23.50
N VAL A 1010 -13.79 31.79 -22.42
CA VAL A 1010 -12.54 31.29 -21.83
C VAL A 1010 -12.76 31.06 -20.33
N ALA A 1011 -12.34 29.92 -19.81
CA ALA A 1011 -12.41 29.60 -18.38
C ALA A 1011 -11.28 28.67 -17.96
N VAL A 1012 -10.95 28.68 -16.66
CA VAL A 1012 -10.10 27.68 -16.01
C VAL A 1012 -10.96 26.92 -15.03
N ASN A 1013 -10.98 25.59 -15.13
CA ASN A 1013 -11.74 24.75 -14.22
C ASN A 1013 -10.77 24.04 -13.28
N VAL A 1014 -10.84 24.28 -11.98
CA VAL A 1014 -9.94 23.68 -10.99
C VAL A 1014 -10.67 22.61 -10.20
N PHE A 1015 -10.28 21.36 -10.38
CA PHE A 1015 -10.80 20.20 -9.67
C PHE A 1015 -9.94 19.93 -8.43
N PHE A 1016 -10.56 19.57 -7.32
CA PHE A 1016 -9.84 19.30 -6.07
C PHE A 1016 -10.52 18.17 -5.29
N ARG A 1017 -9.74 17.51 -4.42
CA ARG A 1017 -10.22 16.38 -3.61
C ARG A 1017 -10.80 16.87 -2.29
N ASN A 1018 -12.05 16.53 -2.00
CA ASN A 1018 -12.73 16.88 -0.75
C ASN A 1018 -13.34 15.68 0.01
N LEU A 1019 -13.35 14.48 -0.57
CA LEU A 1019 -13.87 13.25 0.07
C LEU A 1019 -12.80 12.34 0.72
N GLY A 1020 -11.60 12.87 0.99
CA GLY A 1020 -10.52 12.11 1.66
C GLY A 1020 -10.17 10.78 0.97
N ASP A 1021 -10.17 9.68 1.74
CA ASP A 1021 -9.82 8.33 1.29
C ASP A 1021 -10.96 7.62 0.53
N ALA A 1022 -12.11 8.26 0.31
CA ALA A 1022 -13.23 7.66 -0.42
C ALA A 1022 -12.97 7.49 -1.93
N TYR A 1023 -12.09 8.32 -2.51
CA TYR A 1023 -11.75 8.23 -3.93
C TYR A 1023 -11.05 6.91 -4.27
N ALA A 1024 -11.35 6.33 -5.43
CA ALA A 1024 -10.73 5.09 -5.86
C ALA A 1024 -9.22 5.22 -6.13
N HIS A 1025 -8.42 4.30 -5.58
CA HIS A 1025 -6.98 4.23 -5.84
C HIS A 1025 -6.67 3.90 -7.29
N GLY A 1026 -5.62 4.52 -7.82
CA GLY A 1026 -5.12 4.30 -9.18
C GLY A 1026 -5.35 5.49 -10.09
N LYS A 1027 -5.33 5.22 -11.40
CA LYS A 1027 -5.31 6.24 -12.43
C LYS A 1027 -6.70 6.87 -12.62
N ASP A 1028 -6.81 8.15 -12.29
CA ASP A 1028 -7.94 9.01 -12.64
C ASP A 1028 -7.37 10.29 -13.25
N VAL A 1029 -7.45 10.42 -14.58
CA VAL A 1029 -6.87 11.55 -15.33
C VAL A 1029 -7.83 12.72 -15.40
N TYR A 1030 -9.14 12.45 -15.32
CA TYR A 1030 -10.19 13.41 -15.60
C TYR A 1030 -10.96 13.85 -14.37
N GLY A 1031 -10.75 13.20 -13.22
CA GLY A 1031 -11.42 13.49 -11.95
C GLY A 1031 -12.81 12.88 -11.81
N ASN A 1032 -13.18 11.94 -12.70
CA ASN A 1032 -14.55 11.45 -12.86
C ASN A 1032 -14.68 9.95 -12.62
N ARG A 1033 -13.68 9.33 -11.98
CA ARG A 1033 -13.78 7.94 -11.57
C ARG A 1033 -14.64 7.84 -10.32
N ASP A 1034 -15.58 6.90 -10.31
CA ASP A 1034 -16.44 6.61 -9.16
C ASP A 1034 -15.62 6.33 -7.88
N ILE A 1035 -16.19 6.64 -6.72
CA ILE A 1035 -15.61 6.33 -5.42
C ILE A 1035 -15.42 4.81 -5.24
N ALA A 1036 -14.41 4.43 -4.43
CA ALA A 1036 -14.00 3.03 -4.28
C ALA A 1036 -15.15 2.12 -3.81
N ALA A 1037 -15.95 2.62 -2.88
CA ALA A 1037 -17.09 1.90 -2.31
C ALA A 1037 -18.15 1.58 -3.39
N TYR A 1038 -18.43 2.50 -4.32
CA TYR A 1038 -19.39 2.28 -5.40
C TYR A 1038 -18.89 1.26 -6.42
N GLU A 1039 -17.60 1.31 -6.80
CA GLU A 1039 -16.99 0.28 -7.68
C GLU A 1039 -17.07 -1.13 -7.05
N ASN A 1040 -16.84 -1.21 -5.74
CA ASN A 1040 -17.04 -2.45 -4.96
C ASN A 1040 -18.50 -2.91 -4.99
N GLY A 1041 -19.44 -1.99 -4.73
CA GLY A 1041 -20.87 -2.25 -4.79
C GLY A 1041 -21.31 -2.80 -6.14
N ARG A 1042 -20.85 -2.21 -7.26
CA ARG A 1042 -21.14 -2.71 -8.61
C ARG A 1042 -20.66 -4.15 -8.81
N ARG A 1043 -19.46 -4.49 -8.31
CA ARG A 1043 -18.95 -5.88 -8.34
C ARG A 1043 -19.80 -6.82 -7.50
N ALA A 1044 -20.26 -6.38 -6.33
CA ALA A 1044 -21.16 -7.15 -5.49
C ALA A 1044 -22.52 -7.41 -6.18
N VAL A 1045 -23.11 -6.39 -6.83
CA VAL A 1045 -24.36 -6.56 -7.62
C VAL A 1045 -24.18 -7.58 -8.75
N GLN A 1046 -23.05 -7.56 -9.46
CA GLN A 1046 -22.75 -8.58 -10.49
C GLN A 1046 -22.59 -9.98 -9.89
N LYS A 1047 -21.96 -10.09 -8.71
CA LYS A 1047 -21.84 -11.36 -7.98
C LYS A 1047 -23.22 -11.89 -7.57
N VAL A 1048 -24.07 -11.06 -6.96
CA VAL A 1048 -25.45 -11.42 -6.59
C VAL A 1048 -26.23 -11.92 -7.80
N LYS A 1049 -26.17 -11.22 -8.93
CA LYS A 1049 -26.82 -11.66 -10.17
C LYS A 1049 -26.32 -13.04 -10.60
N LYS A 1050 -25.00 -13.26 -10.56
CA LYS A 1050 -24.37 -14.53 -10.92
C LYS A 1050 -24.76 -15.67 -9.98
N ASP A 1051 -24.84 -15.39 -8.69
CA ASP A 1051 -25.24 -16.38 -7.68
C ASP A 1051 -26.70 -16.84 -7.91
N LEU A 1052 -27.54 -15.95 -8.44
CA LEU A 1052 -28.91 -16.25 -8.86
C LEU A 1052 -29.03 -16.90 -10.25
N ASP A 1053 -27.93 -17.18 -10.97
CA ASP A 1053 -28.03 -17.77 -12.33
C ASP A 1053 -28.57 -19.21 -12.34
N LYS A 1054 -28.49 -19.91 -11.21
CA LYS A 1054 -28.99 -21.28 -11.08
C LYS A 1054 -30.50 -21.36 -10.81
N VAL A 1055 -31.17 -20.23 -10.56
CA VAL A 1055 -32.63 -20.20 -10.34
C VAL A 1055 -33.38 -19.78 -11.61
N PRO A 1056 -34.64 -20.17 -11.80
CA PRO A 1056 -35.43 -19.79 -12.98
C PRO A 1056 -35.50 -18.28 -13.18
N VAL A 1057 -35.55 -17.83 -14.44
CA VAL A 1057 -35.51 -16.39 -14.81
C VAL A 1057 -36.53 -15.55 -14.05
N LYS A 1058 -37.76 -16.05 -13.85
CA LYS A 1058 -38.82 -15.36 -13.10
C LYS A 1058 -38.48 -15.19 -11.62
N VAL A 1059 -37.83 -16.19 -11.01
CA VAL A 1059 -37.40 -16.17 -9.60
C VAL A 1059 -36.19 -15.26 -9.43
N ARG A 1060 -35.22 -15.33 -10.36
CA ARG A 1060 -34.08 -14.40 -10.41
C ARG A 1060 -34.56 -12.95 -10.51
N LYS A 1061 -35.51 -12.66 -11.42
CA LYS A 1061 -36.10 -11.32 -11.55
C LYS A 1061 -36.73 -10.86 -10.24
N PHE A 1062 -37.59 -11.68 -9.64
CA PHE A 1062 -38.25 -11.36 -8.36
C PHE A 1062 -37.26 -10.99 -7.24
N TYR A 1063 -36.21 -11.78 -7.04
CA TYR A 1063 -35.23 -11.50 -5.97
C TYR A 1063 -34.32 -10.31 -6.29
N LEU A 1064 -33.97 -10.08 -7.55
CA LEU A 1064 -33.23 -8.88 -7.95
C LEU A 1064 -34.08 -7.61 -7.73
N GLU A 1065 -35.38 -7.66 -8.03
CA GLU A 1065 -36.30 -6.55 -7.76
C GLU A 1065 -36.45 -6.28 -6.26
N ARG A 1066 -36.50 -7.35 -5.43
CA ARG A 1066 -36.51 -7.20 -3.96
C ARG A 1066 -35.25 -6.55 -3.41
N LEU A 1067 -34.07 -7.00 -3.84
CA LEU A 1067 -32.81 -6.41 -3.41
C LEU A 1067 -32.66 -4.96 -3.89
N ALA A 1068 -33.14 -4.65 -5.10
CA ALA A 1068 -33.18 -3.27 -5.58
C ALA A 1068 -34.12 -2.40 -4.73
N GLN A 1069 -35.27 -2.93 -4.31
CA GLN A 1069 -36.18 -2.23 -3.41
C GLN A 1069 -35.55 -1.98 -2.03
N GLU A 1070 -34.88 -2.96 -1.43
CA GLU A 1070 -34.20 -2.80 -0.15
C GLU A 1070 -33.11 -1.71 -0.22
N LEU A 1071 -32.31 -1.69 -1.29
CA LEU A 1071 -31.30 -0.65 -1.51
C LEU A 1071 -31.93 0.73 -1.71
N LEU A 1072 -33.07 0.79 -2.39
CA LEU A 1072 -33.81 2.04 -2.59
C LEU A 1072 -34.41 2.56 -1.27
N GLU A 1073 -34.90 1.68 -0.40
CA GLU A 1073 -35.40 2.03 0.93
C GLU A 1073 -34.26 2.54 1.82
N MET A 1074 -33.09 1.90 1.79
CA MET A 1074 -31.89 2.40 2.49
C MET A 1074 -31.51 3.80 2.02
N ALA A 1075 -31.46 4.03 0.70
CA ALA A 1075 -31.12 5.34 0.15
C ALA A 1075 -32.12 6.44 0.51
N LYS A 1076 -33.40 6.10 0.68
CA LYS A 1076 -34.43 7.05 1.14
C LYS A 1076 -34.27 7.41 2.61
N ASN A 1077 -33.93 6.44 3.47
CA ASN A 1077 -33.72 6.69 4.89
C ASN A 1077 -32.56 7.65 5.14
N GLU A 1078 -31.48 7.55 4.35
CA GLU A 1078 -30.33 8.48 4.43
C GLU A 1078 -30.75 9.92 4.05
N ALA A 1079 -31.67 10.09 3.09
CA ALA A 1079 -32.20 11.40 2.72
C ALA A 1079 -33.13 12.00 3.79
N GLU A 1080 -33.89 11.17 4.52
CA GLU A 1080 -34.71 11.62 5.65
C GLU A 1080 -33.87 12.06 6.86
N GLU A 1081 -32.68 11.48 7.06
CA GLU A 1081 -31.72 11.93 8.09
C GLU A 1081 -31.10 13.30 7.72
N GLU A 1082 -30.76 13.53 6.44
CA GLU A 1082 -30.23 14.82 5.95
C GLU A 1082 -31.28 15.95 6.07
N ASP A 1083 -32.53 15.69 5.71
CA ASP A 1083 -33.63 16.66 5.85
C ASP A 1083 -33.94 16.97 7.34
N ALA A 1084 -33.80 16.00 8.24
CA ALA A 1084 -33.98 16.20 9.69
C ALA A 1084 -32.85 17.02 10.33
N GLU A 1085 -31.62 16.90 9.83
CA GLU A 1085 -30.49 17.75 10.23
C GLU A 1085 -30.65 19.20 9.74
N GLU A 1086 -31.16 19.43 8.51
CA GLU A 1086 -31.48 20.79 8.02
C GLU A 1086 -32.62 21.45 8.81
N GLU A 1087 -33.68 20.73 9.21
CA GLU A 1087 -34.78 21.30 10.04
C GLU A 1087 -34.32 21.69 11.45
N LEU A 1088 -33.32 20.99 12.02
CA LEU A 1088 -32.71 21.32 13.31
C LEU A 1088 -31.84 22.59 13.26
N GLU A 1089 -31.13 22.85 12.15
CA GLU A 1089 -30.34 24.08 11.97
C GLU A 1089 -31.25 25.33 11.79
N VAL A 1090 -32.37 25.22 11.08
CA VAL A 1090 -33.31 26.35 10.88
C VAL A 1090 -33.99 26.76 12.19
N GLY A 1091 -34.14 25.85 13.14
CA GLY A 1091 -34.66 26.13 14.49
C GLY A 1091 -33.72 27.00 15.36
N MET A 1092 -32.43 27.10 15.02
CA MET A 1092 -31.43 27.86 15.78
C MET A 1092 -31.19 29.28 15.24
N ASP A 1093 -31.50 29.56 13.97
CA ASP A 1093 -31.30 30.87 13.34
C ASP A 1093 -32.46 31.88 13.59
N GLY A 1094 -33.48 31.49 14.36
CA GLY A 1094 -34.65 32.31 14.67
C GLY A 1094 -34.53 33.27 15.87
N LEU A 1095 -33.40 33.29 16.60
CA LEU A 1095 -33.21 34.18 17.75
C LEU A 1095 -32.28 35.34 17.39
N SER A 1096 -32.88 36.46 16.96
CA SER A 1096 -32.18 37.73 16.84
C SER A 1096 -31.72 38.22 18.22
N LEU A 1097 -30.47 38.67 18.27
CA LEU A 1097 -29.67 39.08 19.44
C LEU A 1097 -30.12 40.38 20.13
N GLU A 1098 -31.41 40.70 20.14
CA GLU A 1098 -31.98 41.89 20.80
C GLU A 1098 -33.26 41.52 21.53
N GLU A 1099 -33.14 40.88 22.70
CA GLU A 1099 -34.09 40.93 23.84
C GLU A 1099 -33.63 39.90 24.89
N LEU A 1100 -32.62 40.25 25.69
CA LEU A 1100 -32.34 39.53 26.94
C LEU A 1100 -33.16 40.19 28.06
N PRO A 1101 -34.02 39.45 28.79
CA PRO A 1101 -34.62 39.97 30.01
C PRO A 1101 -33.54 40.12 31.09
N GLU A 1102 -33.56 41.25 31.79
CA GLU A 1102 -32.77 41.49 33.00
C GLU A 1102 -33.07 40.40 34.05
N GLY A 1103 -32.06 39.61 34.41
CA GLY A 1103 -32.11 38.69 35.56
C GLY A 1103 -31.52 37.31 35.28
N ALA A 1104 -30.20 37.22 35.09
CA ALA A 1104 -29.47 35.97 35.24
C ALA A 1104 -28.65 36.06 36.54
N GLU A 1105 -29.23 35.53 37.63
CA GLU A 1105 -28.52 35.25 38.87
C GLU A 1105 -27.55 34.07 38.67
N GLU A 1106 -26.47 34.12 39.43
CA GLU A 1106 -25.32 33.21 39.44
C GLU A 1106 -25.71 31.72 39.59
N LEU A 1107 -24.98 30.84 38.88
CA LEU A 1107 -25.02 29.40 39.13
C LEU A 1107 -24.45 29.11 40.54
N PRO A 1108 -25.11 28.28 41.36
CA PRO A 1108 -24.65 28.00 42.71
C PRO A 1108 -23.39 27.12 42.69
N GLU A 1109 -22.39 27.50 43.49
CA GLU A 1109 -21.20 26.69 43.75
C GLU A 1109 -21.57 25.31 44.32
N GLY A 1110 -21.09 24.24 43.69
CA GLY A 1110 -21.16 22.89 44.27
C GLY A 1110 -21.50 21.71 43.34
N VAL A 1111 -21.52 21.87 42.02
CA VAL A 1111 -21.69 20.71 41.11
C VAL A 1111 -20.33 20.13 40.74
N ASN A 1112 -20.00 18.97 41.30
CA ASN A 1112 -18.81 18.21 40.93
C ASN A 1112 -19.11 17.33 39.71
N LEU A 1113 -18.27 17.42 38.67
CA LEU A 1113 -18.47 16.76 37.37
C LEU A 1113 -18.30 15.22 37.42
N GLU A 1114 -17.81 14.68 38.54
CA GLU A 1114 -17.50 13.25 38.70
C GLU A 1114 -18.73 12.37 39.04
N ASP A 1115 -19.89 12.94 39.36
CA ASP A 1115 -21.09 12.19 39.76
C ASP A 1115 -22.09 11.90 38.61
N LEU A 1116 -21.75 12.25 37.35
CA LEU A 1116 -22.60 11.97 36.20
C LEU A 1116 -22.35 10.55 35.66
N ASP A 1117 -23.30 9.64 35.90
CA ASP A 1117 -23.30 8.27 35.35
C ASP A 1117 -23.43 8.29 33.82
N ILE A 1118 -22.31 8.00 33.14
CA ILE A 1118 -22.14 7.99 31.68
C ILE A 1118 -22.21 6.58 31.07
N SER A 1119 -22.66 5.58 31.83
CA SER A 1119 -22.64 4.17 31.41
C SER A 1119 -23.61 3.79 30.28
N GLY A 1120 -24.20 4.76 29.57
CA GLY A 1120 -25.10 4.53 28.42
C GLY A 1120 -25.08 5.58 27.32
N MET A 1121 -24.14 6.53 27.32
CA MET A 1121 -24.12 7.64 26.34
C MET A 1121 -23.22 7.36 25.14
N GLY A 1122 -23.68 7.75 23.95
CA GLY A 1122 -22.94 7.58 22.70
C GLY A 1122 -21.76 8.55 22.57
N ALA A 1123 -20.71 8.16 21.83
CA ALA A 1123 -19.46 8.92 21.69
C ALA A 1123 -19.65 10.35 21.14
N TRP A 1124 -20.76 10.61 20.44
CA TRP A 1124 -21.11 11.93 19.91
C TRP A 1124 -21.63 12.88 21.00
N GLU A 1125 -22.46 12.41 21.93
CA GLU A 1125 -23.02 13.24 23.02
C GLU A 1125 -21.95 13.70 24.03
N ILE A 1126 -20.91 12.87 24.21
CA ILE A 1126 -19.77 13.19 25.08
C ILE A 1126 -18.94 14.35 24.48
N ARG A 1127 -18.88 14.45 23.15
CA ARG A 1127 -18.07 15.43 22.42
C ARG A 1127 -18.71 16.81 22.32
N MET A 1128 -20.04 16.88 22.43
CA MET A 1128 -20.82 18.12 22.41
C MET A 1128 -20.83 18.85 23.77
N ARG A 1129 -20.55 18.14 24.87
CA ARG A 1129 -20.58 18.71 26.23
C ARG A 1129 -19.21 19.11 26.78
N GLN A 1130 -18.11 18.65 26.18
CA GLN A 1130 -16.76 19.18 26.40
C GLN A 1130 -16.55 20.42 25.54
#